data_AF-A0A2K6P7Y4-F1
#
_entry.id   AF-A0A2K6P7Y4-F1
#
_cell.length_a   1.000
_cell.length_b   1.000
_cell.length_c   1.000
_cell.angle_alpha   90.00
_cell.angle_beta   90.00
_cell.angle_gamma   90.00
#
_symmetry.space_group_name_H-M   'P 1'
#
loop_
_entity.id
_entity.type
_entity.pdbx_description
1 polymer ?
#
loop_
_entity_poly.entity_id
_entity_poly.type
_entity_poly.pdbx_seq_one_letter_code
_entity_poly.pdbx_strand_id
1 'polypeptide(L)'
;MRFITQGACTFNWEDKGYISGDHINLVSSSLSSFPILQRSSEEKILYSDRLSLERQKLTVCPIINGEDHLRLLNFQHNFITRIQNISNLQKLISLDLYDNQIEEISGLSTLRCLRVLLLGKNRIKKISNLENLKSLDVLDLHGNQITKIENINHLCELRVLNLARNFLSHVDNLNGLDSLTELNLRHNQITFVRDVDNLPCLQHLFLSFNNISSFDSVSCLADSSSLSDITFDGNPIAQESWYKHTVLQNMMQLRQLDMKRITEEERRMASVLAKKEEEKKRESHKQSLLKEKKRLTINNVARQWDLQQQRVASIATDEDRKDSDSAQDPCQIDGSTLSAFPEETGPLDSGLNNALQGLSVVDTYLVEVDGDTLSLYGSGALESLDRNWSVQTAGMITTVSFTFIEFDEIVHVLPKLKIKFPNSLHLKFKETNLVMLQQFNALAQLRRIDQLTIDPQGNPVVNFTLWKYYVLFRLSHFSMQKINGTEVTQNDMIMAERLFGILAHVASSELPQYRLISILGDARKKQFRYLLESKGKKPGIINEENNDSKRPVGENTNRATLNYTTREFYNEKLEEIKEKKKFCKTYIEDLVKEATEINMKNEALQKLWPQMFIELVRDAVIEIRNKNSYMKLCLQQITDQK
;
A
#
# COMPACT_ATOMS: atom_id res chain seq x y z
N MET A 1 16.64 32.94 34.25
CA MET A 1 16.08 34.31 34.26
C MET A 1 17.19 35.36 34.53
N ARG A 2 18.35 35.29 33.84
CA ARG A 2 19.52 36.15 34.17
C ARG A 2 20.46 36.53 33.01
N PHE A 3 20.04 36.33 31.77
CA PHE A 3 20.79 36.84 30.61
C PHE A 3 19.83 37.60 29.71
N ILE A 4 20.22 38.82 29.34
CA ILE A 4 19.72 39.68 28.25
C ILE A 4 19.16 41.05 28.66
N THR A 5 18.59 41.28 29.85
CA THR A 5 18.22 42.67 30.24
C THR A 5 19.11 43.34 31.27
N GLN A 6 20.05 42.63 31.90
CA GLN A 6 21.00 43.23 32.87
C GLN A 6 22.43 43.37 32.35
N GLY A 7 22.75 42.90 31.14
CA GLY A 7 24.14 42.79 30.67
C GLY A 7 24.53 43.67 29.48
N ALA A 8 23.60 44.03 28.59
CA ALA A 8 23.95 44.58 27.28
C ALA A 8 23.47 46.02 27.01
N CYS A 9 22.58 46.58 27.83
CA CYS A 9 22.01 47.92 27.59
C CYS A 9 21.94 48.81 28.83
N THR A 10 22.75 48.53 29.85
CA THR A 10 23.00 49.50 30.93
C THR A 10 24.42 50.00 30.78
N PHE A 11 24.59 51.17 30.17
CA PHE A 11 25.71 52.01 30.59
C PHE A 11 25.49 52.24 32.08
N ASN A 12 26.31 51.62 32.92
CA ASN A 12 26.21 51.74 34.37
C ASN A 12 26.50 53.20 34.73
N TRP A 13 25.45 54.00 34.83
CA TRP A 13 25.48 55.32 35.41
C TRP A 13 25.79 55.22 36.93
N GLU A 14 25.60 54.03 37.53
CA GLU A 14 25.61 53.80 38.98
C GLU A 14 27.00 53.67 39.64
N ASP A 15 28.10 53.45 38.89
CA ASP A 15 29.40 53.12 39.52
C ASP A 15 30.22 54.33 40.03
N LYS A 16 29.76 55.57 39.85
CA LYS A 16 30.41 56.76 40.43
C LYS A 16 29.39 57.83 40.83
N GLY A 17 28.93 57.76 42.09
CA GLY A 17 28.39 58.88 42.86
C GLY A 17 27.50 59.86 42.10
N TYR A 18 26.23 59.50 41.91
CA TYR A 18 25.21 60.44 41.47
C TYR A 18 24.73 61.28 42.64
N ILE A 19 24.87 62.60 42.51
CA ILE A 19 24.07 63.54 43.27
C ILE A 19 22.69 63.54 42.61
N SER A 20 21.67 63.17 43.40
CA SER A 20 20.24 63.34 43.11
C SER A 20 19.99 64.66 42.38
N GLY A 21 19.03 64.68 41.45
CA GLY A 21 18.68 65.82 40.59
C GLY A 21 18.12 67.05 41.29
N ASP A 22 18.67 67.43 42.45
CA ASP A 22 18.24 68.52 43.33
C ASP A 22 18.98 69.84 43.08
N HIS A 23 19.94 69.89 42.15
CA HIS A 23 20.76 71.08 41.88
C HIS A 23 20.72 71.61 40.43
N ILE A 24 20.09 70.90 39.49
CA ILE A 24 19.96 71.38 38.11
C ILE A 24 18.75 72.32 38.01
N ASN A 25 19.01 73.62 37.90
CA ASN A 25 17.95 74.61 37.76
C ASN A 25 17.47 74.70 36.31
N LEU A 26 16.22 74.30 36.08
CA LEU A 26 15.48 74.54 34.84
C LEU A 26 14.71 75.84 34.97
N VAL A 27 15.22 76.90 34.35
CA VAL A 27 14.58 78.21 34.42
C VAL A 27 13.54 78.30 33.30
N SER A 28 12.27 78.50 33.65
CA SER A 28 11.23 78.89 32.68
C SER A 28 11.36 80.38 32.40
N SER A 29 11.83 80.76 31.21
CA SER A 29 11.83 82.18 30.81
C SER A 29 10.46 82.57 30.26
N SER A 30 10.00 83.79 30.55
CA SER A 30 8.76 84.35 29.98
C SER A 30 8.83 84.56 28.45
N LEU A 31 10.01 84.40 27.85
CA LEU A 31 10.30 84.56 26.41
C LEU A 31 10.43 83.24 25.65
N SER A 32 10.62 82.10 26.34
CA SER A 32 10.80 80.79 25.71
C SER A 32 9.77 79.79 26.21
N SER A 33 9.02 79.20 25.30
CA SER A 33 8.07 78.11 25.61
C SER A 33 8.74 76.81 26.11
N PHE A 34 10.07 76.81 26.23
CA PHE A 34 10.88 75.66 26.65
C PHE A 34 11.75 76.01 27.86
N PRO A 35 11.92 75.07 28.82
CA PRO A 35 12.79 75.27 29.97
C PRO A 35 14.25 75.35 29.51
N ILE A 36 15.03 76.27 30.07
CA ILE A 36 16.46 76.45 29.76
C ILE A 36 17.28 75.77 30.84
N LEU A 37 18.26 74.97 30.44
CA LEU A 37 19.20 74.34 31.35
C LEU A 37 20.23 75.37 31.85
N GLN A 38 20.32 75.56 33.17
CA GLN A 38 21.45 76.24 33.80
C GLN A 38 22.21 75.28 34.72
N ARG A 39 23.52 75.19 34.49
CA ARG A 39 24.49 74.43 35.30
C ARG A 39 25.46 75.38 35.95
N SER A 40 25.87 75.08 37.18
CA SER A 40 26.92 75.84 37.87
C SER A 40 28.29 75.60 37.21
N SER A 41 29.24 76.53 37.40
CA SER A 41 30.60 76.37 36.87
C SER A 41 31.30 75.12 37.42
N GLU A 42 31.00 74.75 38.67
CA GLU A 42 31.56 73.56 39.34
C GLU A 42 31.01 72.26 38.74
N GLU A 43 29.71 72.22 38.43
CA GLU A 43 29.07 71.08 37.76
C GLU A 43 29.61 70.85 36.35
N LYS A 44 29.83 71.94 35.60
CA LYS A 44 30.42 71.86 34.25
C LYS A 44 31.84 71.29 34.27
N ILE A 45 32.59 71.51 35.35
CA ILE A 45 33.94 70.95 35.52
C ILE A 45 33.86 69.47 35.91
N LEU A 46 33.01 69.13 36.89
CA LEU A 46 32.92 67.78 37.44
C LEU A 46 32.27 66.77 36.48
N TYR A 47 31.27 67.22 35.71
CA TYR A 47 30.49 66.42 34.77
C TYR A 47 30.45 67.03 33.37
N SER A 48 31.64 67.34 32.84
CA SER A 48 31.79 68.01 31.53
C SER A 48 31.26 67.22 30.33
N ASP A 49 31.27 65.88 30.41
CA ASP A 49 30.88 64.99 29.31
C ASP A 49 29.51 64.34 29.51
N ARG A 50 28.85 64.55 30.66
CA ARG A 50 27.64 63.82 31.06
C ARG A 50 26.57 64.75 31.62
N LEU A 51 25.32 64.50 31.25
CA LEU A 51 24.15 65.17 31.80
C LEU A 51 23.02 64.17 32.05
N SER A 52 22.48 64.16 33.26
CA SER A 52 21.27 63.41 33.60
C SER A 52 20.17 64.35 34.09
N LEU A 53 18.99 64.16 33.50
CA LEU A 53 17.74 64.84 33.81
C LEU A 53 16.64 63.78 34.03
N GLU A 54 17.00 62.65 34.64
CA GLU A 54 16.07 61.58 34.97
C GLU A 54 15.01 62.06 36.00
N ARG A 55 13.75 61.61 35.82
CA ARG A 55 12.62 61.82 36.76
C ARG A 55 12.30 63.29 37.07
N GLN A 56 12.62 64.20 36.15
CA GLN A 56 12.36 65.64 36.29
C GLN A 56 10.94 66.05 35.85
N LYS A 57 10.07 65.08 35.53
CA LYS A 57 8.70 65.30 35.03
C LYS A 57 8.64 66.21 33.80
N LEU A 58 9.69 66.20 32.98
CA LEU A 58 9.81 67.05 31.80
C LEU A 58 8.82 66.60 30.74
N THR A 59 8.03 67.53 30.18
CA THR A 59 7.15 67.26 29.04
C THR A 59 7.83 67.52 27.69
N VAL A 60 8.94 68.27 27.72
CA VAL A 60 9.71 68.69 26.55
C VAL A 60 11.20 68.71 26.88
N CYS A 61 12.05 68.39 25.90
CA CYS A 61 13.50 68.55 26.04
C CYS A 61 13.87 70.02 26.31
N PRO A 62 14.62 70.32 27.39
CA PRO A 62 15.08 71.66 27.69
C PRO A 62 16.08 72.16 26.64
N ILE A 63 16.22 73.48 26.54
CA ILE A 63 17.24 74.11 25.70
C ILE A 63 18.59 73.97 26.41
N ILE A 64 19.50 73.24 25.77
CA ILE A 64 20.88 72.99 26.24
C ILE A 64 21.83 73.85 25.40
N ASN A 65 22.13 75.05 25.89
CA ASN A 65 23.03 76.00 25.20
C ASN A 65 24.46 75.94 25.78
N GLY A 66 25.47 75.94 24.89
CA GLY A 66 26.88 76.04 25.29
C GLY A 66 27.48 74.77 25.90
N GLU A 67 26.86 73.61 25.69
CA GLU A 67 27.32 72.29 26.18
C GLU A 67 27.66 71.34 25.01
N ASP A 68 28.38 71.85 24.00
CA ASP A 68 28.80 71.13 22.78
C ASP A 68 29.79 69.96 23.04
N HIS A 69 30.29 69.84 24.27
CA HIS A 69 31.21 68.81 24.72
C HIS A 69 30.51 67.55 25.27
N LEU A 70 29.19 67.61 25.48
CA LEU A 70 28.43 66.50 26.04
C LEU A 70 28.52 65.25 25.16
N ARG A 71 28.78 64.11 25.83
CA ARG A 71 28.87 62.79 25.21
C ARG A 71 27.74 61.89 25.66
N LEU A 72 27.29 61.99 26.91
CA LEU A 72 26.20 61.17 27.45
C LEU A 72 25.07 62.07 27.96
N LEU A 73 23.84 61.79 27.51
CA LEU A 73 22.65 62.54 27.88
C LEU A 73 21.54 61.58 28.31
N ASN A 74 21.04 61.74 29.53
CA ASN A 74 19.99 60.91 30.12
C ASN A 74 18.73 61.76 30.41
N PHE A 75 17.60 61.33 29.85
CA PHE A 75 16.26 61.88 30.02
C PHE A 75 15.23 60.83 30.48
N GLN A 76 15.69 59.77 31.14
CA GLN A 76 14.85 58.66 31.57
C GLN A 76 13.67 59.09 32.46
N HIS A 77 12.57 58.34 32.39
CA HIS A 77 11.43 58.48 33.30
C HIS A 77 10.86 59.92 33.35
N ASN A 78 10.67 60.51 32.18
CA ASN A 78 10.03 61.81 32.01
C ASN A 78 8.72 61.65 31.21
N PHE A 79 8.12 62.76 30.81
CA PHE A 79 6.91 62.81 30.00
C PHE A 79 7.18 63.46 28.64
N ILE A 80 8.41 63.32 28.11
CA ILE A 80 8.82 63.97 26.88
C ILE A 80 8.01 63.39 25.72
N THR A 81 7.38 64.27 24.95
CA THR A 81 6.53 63.88 23.80
C THR A 81 7.23 63.99 22.46
N ARG A 82 8.26 64.84 22.36
CA ARG A 82 9.03 65.08 21.13
C ARG A 82 10.50 65.29 21.44
N ILE A 83 11.35 64.73 20.59
CA ILE A 83 12.79 64.92 20.63
C ILE A 83 13.12 66.22 19.89
N GLN A 84 13.56 67.23 20.63
CA GLN A 84 13.87 68.57 20.13
C GLN A 84 14.95 69.23 20.99
N ASN A 85 15.48 70.37 20.55
CA ASN A 85 16.47 71.17 21.31
C ASN A 85 17.81 70.46 21.61
N ILE A 86 18.11 69.34 20.94
CA ILE A 86 19.38 68.61 21.10
C ILE A 86 20.28 68.65 19.86
N SER A 87 19.87 69.36 18.79
CA SER A 87 20.59 69.35 17.52
C SER A 87 22.01 69.96 17.57
N ASN A 88 22.30 70.75 18.59
CA ASN A 88 23.63 71.36 18.80
C ASN A 88 24.65 70.38 19.40
N LEU A 89 24.23 69.23 19.93
CA LEU A 89 25.07 68.27 20.65
C LEU A 89 25.77 67.28 19.71
N GLN A 90 26.54 67.78 18.75
CA GLN A 90 27.12 66.95 17.67
C GLN A 90 28.10 65.86 18.15
N LYS A 91 28.70 66.04 19.35
CA LYS A 91 29.64 65.08 19.96
C LYS A 91 28.94 64.02 20.84
N LEU A 92 27.61 63.99 20.86
CA LEU A 92 26.85 63.06 21.68
C LEU A 92 27.06 61.61 21.19
N ILE A 93 27.41 60.73 22.13
CA ILE A 93 27.70 59.31 21.92
C ILE A 93 26.54 58.45 22.42
N SER A 94 25.90 58.84 23.53
CA SER A 94 24.77 58.11 24.12
C SER A 94 23.62 59.05 24.46
N LEU A 95 22.43 58.67 24.01
CA LEU A 95 21.18 59.35 24.31
C LEU A 95 20.19 58.34 24.91
N ASP A 96 19.77 58.60 26.13
CA ASP A 96 18.81 57.79 26.85
C ASP A 96 17.50 58.54 27.05
N LEU A 97 16.43 58.04 26.44
CA LEU A 97 15.07 58.58 26.47
C LEU A 97 14.08 57.49 26.91
N TYR A 98 14.56 56.49 27.66
CA TYR A 98 13.73 55.38 28.13
C TYR A 98 12.58 55.86 29.05
N ASP A 99 11.42 55.24 28.90
CA ASP A 99 10.19 55.53 29.67
C ASP A 99 9.76 57.01 29.54
N ASN A 100 9.33 57.38 28.33
CA ASN A 100 8.81 58.69 27.95
C ASN A 100 7.51 58.55 27.13
N GLN A 101 7.02 59.62 26.50
CA GLN A 101 5.79 59.63 25.70
C GLN A 101 6.06 59.99 24.23
N ILE A 102 7.22 59.63 23.69
CA ILE A 102 7.64 59.98 22.33
C ILE A 102 6.83 59.17 21.31
N GLU A 103 6.19 59.85 20.36
CA GLU A 103 5.38 59.20 19.31
C GLU A 103 6.13 59.06 17.97
N GLU A 104 7.11 59.92 17.72
CA GLU A 104 7.90 59.96 16.50
C GLU A 104 9.37 60.24 16.82
N ILE A 105 10.27 59.53 16.15
CA ILE A 105 11.70 59.80 16.21
C ILE A 105 11.96 61.06 15.39
N SER A 106 12.43 62.14 16.01
CA SER A 106 12.71 63.42 15.36
C SER A 106 13.95 64.09 15.93
N GLY A 107 14.49 65.12 15.28
CA GLY A 107 15.54 65.97 15.88
C GLY A 107 16.91 65.31 16.08
N LEU A 108 17.13 64.09 15.58
CA LEU A 108 18.39 63.34 15.70
C LEU A 108 19.34 63.52 14.50
N SER A 109 18.93 64.20 13.43
CA SER A 109 19.63 64.24 12.14
C SER A 109 21.06 64.82 12.20
N THR A 110 21.39 65.63 13.21
CA THR A 110 22.72 66.24 13.40
C THR A 110 23.66 65.41 14.27
N LEU A 111 23.17 64.37 14.97
CA LEU A 111 23.91 63.60 15.98
C LEU A 111 24.73 62.46 15.35
N ARG A 112 25.63 62.79 14.41
CA ARG A 112 26.39 61.81 13.62
C ARG A 112 27.31 60.90 14.43
N CYS A 113 27.71 61.31 15.63
CA CYS A 113 28.57 60.54 16.53
C CYS A 113 27.81 59.62 17.49
N LEU A 114 26.48 59.54 17.39
CA LEU A 114 25.66 58.75 18.30
C LEU A 114 25.90 57.25 18.07
N ARG A 115 26.29 56.55 19.14
CA ARG A 115 26.56 55.11 19.16
C ARG A 115 25.47 54.32 19.90
N VAL A 116 24.86 54.93 20.91
CA VAL A 116 23.83 54.28 21.74
C VAL A 116 22.58 55.15 21.78
N LEU A 117 21.46 54.60 21.32
CA LEU A 117 20.14 55.25 21.36
C LEU A 117 19.13 54.35 22.07
N LEU A 118 18.67 54.80 23.23
CA LEU A 118 17.70 54.08 24.05
C LEU A 118 16.35 54.82 24.02
N LEU A 119 15.37 54.21 23.36
CA LEU A 119 14.01 54.72 23.16
C LEU A 119 12.96 53.72 23.66
N GLY A 120 13.33 52.81 24.56
CA GLY A 120 12.42 51.83 25.13
C GLY A 120 11.27 52.45 25.93
N LYS A 121 10.12 51.77 25.97
CA LYS A 121 8.89 52.22 26.65
C LYS A 121 8.45 53.63 26.23
N ASN A 122 8.28 53.83 24.93
CA ASN A 122 7.69 55.04 24.34
C ASN A 122 6.42 54.68 23.56
N ARG A 123 5.94 55.56 22.68
CA ARG A 123 4.75 55.38 21.85
C ARG A 123 5.08 55.44 20.36
N ILE A 124 6.32 55.09 20.00
CA ILE A 124 6.83 55.19 18.63
C ILE A 124 6.10 54.19 17.75
N LYS A 125 5.50 54.66 16.65
CA LYS A 125 4.75 53.81 15.71
C LYS A 125 5.58 53.38 14.50
N LYS A 126 6.59 54.18 14.14
CA LYS A 126 7.39 54.03 12.93
C LYS A 126 8.85 54.32 13.22
N ILE A 127 9.73 53.51 12.65
CA ILE A 127 11.18 53.78 12.64
C ILE A 127 11.45 54.78 11.51
N SER A 128 11.85 56.00 11.88
CA SER A 128 12.12 57.09 10.93
C SER A 128 13.26 57.99 11.43
N ASN A 129 13.82 58.82 10.54
CA ASN A 129 14.78 59.86 10.88
C ASN A 129 16.10 59.35 11.51
N LEU A 130 16.55 58.16 11.11
CA LEU A 130 17.82 57.55 11.55
C LEU A 130 18.92 57.58 10.46
N GLU A 131 18.68 58.22 9.30
CA GLU A 131 19.51 58.10 8.08
C GLU A 131 20.96 58.58 8.29
N ASN A 132 21.16 59.54 9.19
CA ASN A 132 22.47 60.13 9.48
C ASN A 132 23.23 59.43 10.63
N LEU A 133 22.61 58.48 11.33
CA LEU A 133 23.19 57.81 12.52
C LEU A 133 24.00 56.56 12.14
N LYS A 134 24.93 56.70 11.19
CA LYS A 134 25.66 55.55 10.62
C LYS A 134 26.57 54.81 11.61
N SER A 135 26.99 55.47 12.68
CA SER A 135 27.86 54.91 13.73
C SER A 135 27.10 54.34 14.92
N LEU A 136 25.80 54.05 14.77
CA LEU A 136 24.98 53.51 15.84
C LEU A 136 25.31 52.03 16.06
N ASP A 137 25.76 51.67 17.27
CA ASP A 137 26.03 50.29 17.68
C ASP A 137 24.82 49.64 18.37
N VAL A 138 24.05 50.42 19.14
CA VAL A 138 22.95 49.92 19.96
C VAL A 138 21.70 50.77 19.74
N LEU A 139 20.62 50.10 19.33
CA LEU A 139 19.29 50.69 19.18
C LEU A 139 18.28 49.90 20.00
N ASP A 140 17.75 50.53 21.05
CA ASP A 140 16.68 49.97 21.86
C ASP A 140 15.34 50.66 21.61
N LEU A 141 14.40 49.92 21.05
CA LEU A 141 13.04 50.34 20.72
C LEU A 141 11.99 49.42 21.38
N HIS A 142 12.35 48.71 22.45
CA HIS A 142 11.40 47.80 23.09
C HIS A 142 10.19 48.52 23.70
N GLY A 143 9.03 47.88 23.75
CA GLY A 143 7.85 48.46 24.39
C GLY A 143 7.29 49.69 23.67
N ASN A 144 7.35 49.70 22.35
CA ASN A 144 6.77 50.73 21.47
C ASN A 144 5.57 50.16 20.71
N GLN A 145 5.09 50.88 19.68
CA GLN A 145 3.94 50.52 18.87
C GLN A 145 4.33 50.24 17.42
N ILE A 146 5.55 49.73 17.20
CA ILE A 146 6.11 49.52 15.86
C ILE A 146 5.47 48.29 15.21
N THR A 147 4.96 48.45 13.99
CA THR A 147 4.30 47.36 13.23
C THR A 147 5.17 46.75 12.14
N LYS A 148 6.22 47.44 11.70
CA LYS A 148 7.12 47.02 10.62
C LYS A 148 8.56 47.44 10.90
N ILE A 149 9.50 46.62 10.45
CA ILE A 149 10.92 46.96 10.43
C ILE A 149 11.19 47.73 9.14
N GLU A 150 11.60 48.98 9.25
CA GLU A 150 11.91 49.84 8.11
C GLU A 150 12.94 50.90 8.48
N ASN A 151 13.60 51.50 7.49
CA ASN A 151 14.57 52.59 7.69
C ASN A 151 15.72 52.26 8.67
N ILE A 152 16.25 51.04 8.59
CA ILE A 152 17.44 50.62 9.35
C ILE A 152 18.57 50.07 8.47
N ASN A 153 18.33 49.88 7.17
CA ASN A 153 19.25 49.21 6.24
C ASN A 153 20.62 49.91 6.11
N HIS A 154 20.71 51.20 6.45
CA HIS A 154 21.93 52.00 6.41
C HIS A 154 22.76 51.94 7.70
N LEU A 155 22.28 51.26 8.75
CA LEU A 155 22.95 51.16 10.05
C LEU A 155 23.96 49.99 10.06
N CYS A 156 24.97 50.04 9.19
CA CYS A 156 25.91 48.94 8.97
C CYS A 156 26.78 48.58 10.20
N GLU A 157 26.95 49.51 11.14
CA GLU A 157 27.69 49.32 12.40
C GLU A 157 26.82 48.80 13.56
N LEU A 158 25.50 48.66 13.36
CA LEU A 158 24.56 48.24 14.40
C LEU A 158 24.85 46.82 14.86
N ARG A 159 25.06 46.62 16.16
CA ARG A 159 25.37 45.33 16.81
C ARG A 159 24.18 44.76 17.57
N VAL A 160 23.41 45.63 18.22
CA VAL A 160 22.28 45.23 19.06
C VAL A 160 21.04 46.00 18.64
N LEU A 161 20.01 45.25 18.24
CA LEU A 161 18.68 45.78 17.92
C LEU A 161 17.64 45.13 18.83
N ASN A 162 17.01 45.94 19.67
CA ASN A 162 15.94 45.48 20.54
C ASN A 162 14.59 46.04 20.11
N LEU A 163 13.73 45.16 19.61
CA LEU A 163 12.37 45.43 19.14
C LEU A 163 11.33 44.60 19.92
N ALA A 164 11.68 44.11 21.11
CA ALA A 164 10.76 43.33 21.94
C ALA A 164 9.52 44.14 22.35
N ARG A 165 8.37 43.47 22.57
CA ARG A 165 7.11 44.13 22.98
C ARG A 165 6.67 45.22 22.01
N ASN A 166 6.60 44.89 20.73
CA ASN A 166 6.03 45.72 19.66
C ASN A 166 4.87 44.95 18.98
N PHE A 167 4.42 45.42 17.82
CA PHE A 167 3.34 44.81 17.05
C PHE A 167 3.81 44.29 15.68
N LEU A 168 5.04 43.77 15.62
CA LEU A 168 5.60 43.21 14.38
C LEU A 168 4.86 41.91 14.01
N SER A 169 4.44 41.78 12.75
CA SER A 169 3.75 40.58 12.23
C SER A 169 4.67 39.66 11.41
N HIS A 170 5.78 40.20 10.91
CA HIS A 170 6.77 39.48 10.13
C HIS A 170 8.13 40.15 10.30
N VAL A 171 9.19 39.41 9.99
CA VAL A 171 10.56 39.90 9.97
C VAL A 171 11.02 39.94 8.52
N ASP A 172 11.31 41.13 8.04
CA ASP A 172 11.86 41.44 6.72
C ASP A 172 12.70 42.72 6.80
N ASN A 173 13.32 43.13 5.69
CA ASN A 173 14.05 44.40 5.58
C ASN A 173 15.22 44.54 6.57
N LEU A 174 15.94 43.45 6.83
CA LEU A 174 17.15 43.44 7.66
C LEU A 174 18.45 43.61 6.85
N ASN A 175 18.34 43.72 5.53
CA ASN A 175 19.50 43.84 4.64
C ASN A 175 20.33 45.10 4.95
N GLY A 176 21.66 44.96 4.95
CA GLY A 176 22.61 46.05 5.22
C GLY A 176 23.04 46.20 6.69
N LEU A 177 22.47 45.40 7.60
CA LEU A 177 22.86 45.33 9.01
C LEU A 177 24.05 44.37 9.22
N ASP A 178 25.17 44.66 8.55
CA ASP A 178 26.31 43.74 8.43
C ASP A 178 26.96 43.38 9.77
N SER A 179 26.91 44.28 10.76
CA SER A 179 27.52 44.09 12.09
C SER A 179 26.57 43.53 13.15
N LEU A 180 25.32 43.23 12.81
CA LEU A 180 24.30 42.88 13.80
C LEU A 180 24.61 41.54 14.44
N THR A 181 24.77 41.53 15.77
CA THR A 181 25.08 40.33 16.57
C THR A 181 23.88 39.85 17.37
N GLU A 182 23.01 40.75 17.81
CA GLU A 182 21.86 40.44 18.65
C GLU A 182 20.59 41.13 18.13
N LEU A 183 19.55 40.34 17.90
CA LEU A 183 18.22 40.79 17.50
C LEU A 183 17.18 40.25 18.47
N ASN A 184 16.57 41.14 19.24
CA ASN A 184 15.52 40.79 20.20
C ASN A 184 14.13 41.17 19.68
N LEU A 185 13.30 40.16 19.41
CA LEU A 185 11.96 40.27 18.83
C LEU A 185 10.89 39.62 19.73
N ARG A 186 11.19 39.41 21.02
CA ARG A 186 10.27 38.77 21.96
C ARG A 186 8.95 39.53 22.10
N HIS A 187 7.85 38.83 22.38
CA HIS A 187 6.54 39.45 22.58
C HIS A 187 6.10 40.35 21.41
N ASN A 188 6.12 39.79 20.20
CA ASN A 188 5.54 40.39 19.01
C ASN A 188 4.42 39.47 18.48
N GLN A 189 3.97 39.68 17.24
CA GLN A 189 2.94 38.88 16.58
C GLN A 189 3.51 38.19 15.32
N ILE A 190 4.80 37.84 15.35
CA ILE A 190 5.52 37.35 14.17
C ILE A 190 4.99 35.99 13.76
N THR A 191 4.58 35.86 12.50
CA THR A 191 4.14 34.57 11.90
C THR A 191 5.20 33.94 11.00
N PHE A 192 6.06 34.74 10.39
CA PHE A 192 7.16 34.25 9.53
C PHE A 192 8.39 35.16 9.60
N VAL A 193 9.55 34.59 9.27
CA VAL A 193 10.85 35.24 9.28
C VAL A 193 11.50 35.10 7.92
N ARG A 194 12.06 36.20 7.39
CA ARG A 194 12.83 36.27 6.14
C ARG A 194 14.04 37.20 6.33
N ASP A 195 14.97 37.15 5.37
CA ASP A 195 16.17 38.00 5.28
C ASP A 195 17.17 37.87 6.44
N VAL A 196 16.91 37.02 7.43
CA VAL A 196 17.83 36.79 8.56
C VAL A 196 19.07 36.00 8.11
N ASP A 197 18.92 35.16 7.09
CA ASP A 197 20.00 34.44 6.41
C ASP A 197 21.03 35.37 5.76
N ASN A 198 20.64 36.61 5.44
CA ASN A 198 21.54 37.62 4.87
C ASN A 198 22.41 38.32 5.92
N LEU A 199 22.24 38.04 7.22
CA LEU A 199 22.98 38.70 8.30
C LEU A 199 24.26 37.94 8.66
N PRO A 200 25.45 38.44 8.26
CA PRO A 200 26.69 37.66 8.36
C PRO A 200 27.20 37.49 9.79
N CYS A 201 26.80 38.36 10.72
CA CYS A 201 27.30 38.37 12.09
C CYS A 201 26.25 38.03 13.17
N LEU A 202 25.00 37.71 12.79
CA LEU A 202 23.94 37.49 13.76
C LEU A 202 24.17 36.21 14.56
N GLN A 203 24.36 36.33 15.88
CA GLN A 203 24.60 35.21 16.78
C GLN A 203 23.39 34.90 17.66
N HIS A 204 22.65 35.93 18.06
CA HIS A 204 21.57 35.81 19.03
C HIS A 204 20.25 36.32 18.45
N LEU A 205 19.27 35.43 18.32
CA LEU A 205 17.94 35.75 17.81
C LEU A 205 16.86 35.34 18.82
N PHE A 206 16.12 36.33 19.33
CA PHE A 206 15.08 36.07 20.32
C PHE A 206 13.68 36.21 19.75
N LEU A 207 12.99 35.10 19.51
CA LEU A 207 11.64 35.03 18.95
C LEU A 207 10.59 34.51 19.95
N SER A 208 10.90 34.46 21.25
CA SER A 208 9.97 34.02 22.28
C SER A 208 8.64 34.80 22.26
N PHE A 209 7.53 34.12 22.54
CA PHE A 209 6.19 34.71 22.60
C PHE A 209 5.80 35.44 21.30
N ASN A 210 5.80 34.71 20.20
CA ASN A 210 5.31 35.13 18.87
C ASN A 210 4.24 34.14 18.38
N ASN A 211 3.83 34.24 17.11
CA ASN A 211 2.78 33.42 16.51
C ASN A 211 3.29 32.49 15.39
N ILE A 212 4.49 31.92 15.55
CA ILE A 212 5.11 31.02 14.58
C ILE A 212 4.52 29.60 14.74
N SER A 213 3.81 29.11 13.72
CA SER A 213 3.10 27.82 13.76
C SER A 213 3.81 26.67 13.07
N SER A 214 4.70 26.94 12.12
CA SER A 214 5.33 25.92 11.28
C SER A 214 6.81 26.18 11.07
N PHE A 215 7.59 25.11 10.88
CA PHE A 215 9.01 25.23 10.58
C PHE A 215 9.28 25.93 9.24
N ASP A 216 8.40 25.73 8.26
CA ASP A 216 8.49 26.39 6.94
C ASP A 216 8.48 27.93 7.05
N SER A 217 7.86 28.48 8.10
CA SER A 217 7.81 29.93 8.35
C SER A 217 9.15 30.51 8.79
N VAL A 218 10.11 29.65 9.17
CA VAL A 218 11.43 30.01 9.68
C VAL A 218 12.54 29.22 8.99
N SER A 219 12.25 28.64 7.82
CA SER A 219 13.19 27.78 7.10
C SER A 219 14.49 28.50 6.72
N CYS A 220 14.43 29.81 6.44
CA CYS A 220 15.61 30.63 6.12
C CYS A 220 16.66 30.63 7.24
N LEU A 221 16.25 30.43 8.49
CA LEU A 221 17.19 30.37 9.62
C LEU A 221 18.11 29.15 9.54
N ALA A 222 17.74 28.10 8.81
CA ALA A 222 18.61 26.95 8.56
C ALA A 222 19.85 27.33 7.74
N ASP A 223 19.70 28.29 6.81
CA ASP A 223 20.78 28.74 5.92
C ASP A 223 21.73 29.77 6.59
N SER A 224 21.36 30.27 7.77
CA SER A 224 22.14 31.26 8.53
C SER A 224 23.39 30.62 9.16
N SER A 225 24.56 30.86 8.58
CA SER A 225 25.84 30.28 9.05
C SER A 225 26.36 30.81 10.40
N SER A 226 25.98 32.02 10.78
CA SER A 226 26.47 32.76 11.96
C SER A 226 25.68 32.49 13.25
N LEU A 227 24.46 31.98 13.12
CA LEU A 227 23.48 31.95 14.20
C LEU A 227 23.80 30.86 15.23
N SER A 228 23.94 31.24 16.50
CA SER A 228 24.32 30.31 17.57
C SER A 228 23.22 30.08 18.60
N ASP A 229 22.39 31.09 18.85
CA ASP A 229 21.39 31.06 19.92
C ASP A 229 20.03 31.52 19.40
N ILE A 230 19.02 30.64 19.52
CA ILE A 230 17.63 30.96 19.18
C ILE A 230 16.70 30.66 20.34
N THR A 231 15.63 31.44 20.45
CA THR A 231 14.49 31.14 21.34
C THR A 231 13.18 31.19 20.55
N PHE A 232 12.39 30.13 20.62
CA PHE A 232 11.02 30.05 20.11
C PHE A 232 10.00 29.76 21.23
N ASP A 233 10.40 29.71 22.49
CA ASP A 233 9.50 29.47 23.62
C ASP A 233 8.27 30.39 23.60
N GLY A 234 7.08 29.82 23.82
CA GLY A 234 5.82 30.57 23.74
C GLY A 234 5.26 30.78 22.32
N ASN A 235 5.85 30.16 21.29
CA ASN A 235 5.24 30.05 19.96
C ASN A 235 4.42 28.74 19.83
N PRO A 236 3.40 28.69 18.95
CA PRO A 236 2.67 27.45 18.67
C PRO A 236 3.58 26.30 18.22
N ILE A 237 4.61 26.55 17.40
CA ILE A 237 5.58 25.53 16.99
C ILE A 237 6.27 24.87 18.20
N ALA A 238 6.56 25.62 19.25
CA ALA A 238 7.28 25.10 20.43
C ALA A 238 6.43 24.17 21.31
N GLN A 239 5.11 24.09 21.07
CA GLN A 239 4.20 23.17 21.77
C GLN A 239 4.23 21.76 21.16
N GLU A 240 4.73 21.62 19.95
CA GLU A 240 4.77 20.36 19.22
C GLU A 240 5.87 19.42 19.74
N SER A 241 5.57 18.13 19.83
CA SER A 241 6.53 17.12 20.33
C SER A 241 7.75 16.98 19.40
N TRP A 242 7.59 17.26 18.11
CA TRP A 242 8.63 17.14 17.09
C TRP A 242 9.52 18.38 16.97
N TYR A 243 9.11 19.53 17.51
CA TYR A 243 9.77 20.82 17.29
C TYR A 243 11.27 20.80 17.57
N LYS A 244 11.66 20.32 18.76
CA LYS A 244 13.08 20.27 19.15
C LYS A 244 13.89 19.41 18.17
N HIS A 245 13.33 18.30 17.71
CA HIS A 245 14.02 17.40 16.78
C HIS A 245 14.18 18.04 15.40
N THR A 246 13.13 18.67 14.89
CA THR A 246 13.14 19.34 13.58
C THR A 246 14.10 20.53 13.56
N VAL A 247 14.12 21.35 14.62
CA VAL A 247 15.07 22.47 14.73
C VAL A 247 16.51 21.95 14.77
N LEU A 248 16.79 20.93 15.59
CA LEU A 248 18.14 20.37 15.70
C LEU A 248 18.63 19.69 14.42
N GLN A 249 17.73 19.16 13.59
CA GLN A 249 18.07 18.51 12.33
C GLN A 249 18.37 19.53 11.22
N ASN A 250 17.60 20.63 11.16
CA ASN A 250 17.73 21.62 10.09
C ASN A 250 18.71 22.75 10.44
N MET A 251 18.91 23.05 11.74
CA MET A 251 19.77 24.14 12.21
C MET A 251 20.97 23.58 13.01
N MET A 252 21.88 22.93 12.29
CA MET A 252 23.04 22.24 12.88
C MET A 252 24.07 23.19 13.52
N GLN A 253 24.05 24.47 13.16
CA GLN A 253 24.92 25.53 13.66
C GLN A 253 24.61 25.95 15.11
N LEU A 254 23.41 25.64 15.61
CA LEU A 254 22.95 26.11 16.91
C LEU A 254 23.74 25.48 18.07
N ARG A 255 24.09 26.34 19.03
CA ARG A 255 24.67 26.00 20.33
C ARG A 255 23.64 26.03 21.45
N GLN A 256 22.63 26.89 21.32
CA GLN A 256 21.58 27.07 22.32
C GLN A 256 20.21 27.18 21.67
N LEU A 257 19.23 26.46 22.24
CA LEU A 257 17.83 26.53 21.86
C LEU A 257 16.98 26.77 23.12
N ASP A 258 16.10 27.76 23.10
CA ASP A 258 15.19 28.10 24.21
C ASP A 258 15.93 28.28 25.55
N MET A 259 17.07 28.98 25.48
CA MET A 259 17.97 29.24 26.62
C MET A 259 18.60 27.98 27.24
N LYS A 260 18.54 26.83 26.55
CA LYS A 260 19.20 25.58 26.96
C LYS A 260 20.31 25.23 25.98
N ARG A 261 21.49 24.91 26.52
CA ARG A 261 22.61 24.43 25.69
C ARG A 261 22.24 23.10 25.05
N ILE A 262 22.51 23.00 23.76
CA ILE A 262 22.33 21.77 22.99
C ILE A 262 23.53 20.88 23.26
N THR A 263 23.29 19.68 23.77
CA THR A 263 24.32 18.66 23.93
C THR A 263 24.45 17.80 22.67
N GLU A 264 25.64 17.27 22.40
CA GLU A 264 25.86 16.39 21.25
C GLU A 264 25.00 15.12 21.32
N GLU A 265 24.70 14.65 22.54
CA GLU A 265 23.79 13.51 22.75
C GLU A 265 22.35 13.84 22.34
N GLU A 266 21.83 15.04 22.61
CA GLU A 266 20.51 15.46 22.14
C GLU A 266 20.45 15.56 20.62
N ARG A 267 21.51 16.04 19.98
CA ARG A 267 21.63 16.10 18.52
C ARG A 267 21.65 14.69 17.92
N ARG A 268 22.42 13.78 18.51
CA ARG A 268 22.46 12.37 18.12
C ARG A 268 21.09 11.71 18.25
N MET A 269 20.41 11.91 19.39
CA MET A 269 19.05 11.39 19.61
C MET A 269 18.05 11.95 18.61
N ALA A 270 18.08 13.26 18.32
CA ALA A 270 17.21 13.87 17.32
C ALA A 270 17.43 13.27 15.91
N SER A 271 18.69 13.07 15.51
CA SER A 271 19.02 12.42 14.23
C SER A 271 18.53 10.97 14.16
N VAL A 272 18.68 10.19 15.24
CA VAL A 272 18.19 8.81 15.31
C VAL A 272 16.66 8.75 15.23
N LEU A 273 15.96 9.62 15.96
CA LEU A 273 14.50 9.68 15.93
C LEU A 273 13.98 10.10 14.55
N ALA A 274 14.62 11.07 13.91
CA ALA A 274 14.28 11.48 12.55
C ALA A 274 14.46 10.33 11.55
N LYS A 275 15.60 9.62 11.59
CA LYS A 275 15.85 8.45 10.75
C LYS A 275 14.84 7.33 10.98
N LYS A 276 14.50 7.05 12.24
CA LYS A 276 13.50 6.03 12.62
C LYS A 276 12.11 6.40 12.11
N GLU A 277 11.71 7.67 12.20
CA GLU A 277 10.41 8.12 11.72
C GLU A 277 10.34 8.12 10.18
N GLU A 278 11.42 8.52 9.50
CA GLU A 278 11.51 8.42 8.04
C GLU A 278 11.46 6.96 7.56
N GLU A 279 12.13 6.05 8.28
CA GLU A 279 12.08 4.63 8.01
C GLU A 279 10.70 4.02 8.23
N LYS A 280 10.03 4.40 9.32
CA LYS A 280 8.63 4.02 9.58
C LYS A 280 7.70 4.53 8.47
N LYS A 281 7.88 5.77 8.00
CA LYS A 281 7.10 6.32 6.89
C LYS A 281 7.36 5.55 5.59
N ARG A 282 8.62 5.23 5.29
CA ARG A 282 9.00 4.47 4.09
C ARG A 282 8.44 3.05 4.11
N GLU A 283 8.52 2.37 5.25
CA GLU A 283 7.96 1.03 5.44
C GLU A 283 6.43 1.04 5.33
N SER A 284 5.77 2.02 5.96
CA SER A 284 4.32 2.24 5.81
C SER A 284 3.94 2.48 4.34
N HIS A 285 4.72 3.28 3.61
CA HIS A 285 4.48 3.55 2.19
C HIS A 285 4.66 2.28 1.34
N LYS A 286 5.71 1.50 1.60
CA LYS A 286 5.96 0.21 0.94
C LYS A 286 4.83 -0.79 1.19
N GLN A 287 4.32 -0.86 2.42
CA GLN A 287 3.16 -1.69 2.76
C GLN A 287 1.90 -1.23 2.05
N SER A 288 1.67 0.08 1.95
CA SER A 288 0.54 0.64 1.20
C SER A 288 0.64 0.29 -0.28
N LEU A 289 1.83 0.42 -0.89
CA LEU A 289 2.07 0.07 -2.28
C LEU A 289 1.86 -1.43 -2.53
N LEU A 290 2.32 -2.29 -1.62
CA LEU A 290 2.13 -3.74 -1.74
C LEU A 290 0.65 -4.12 -1.63
N LYS A 291 -0.10 -3.51 -0.71
CA LYS A 291 -1.56 -3.68 -0.59
C LYS A 291 -2.28 -3.23 -1.86
N GLU A 292 -1.88 -2.10 -2.42
CA GLU A 292 -2.47 -1.57 -3.64
C GLU A 292 -2.16 -2.46 -4.85
N LYS A 293 -0.91 -2.94 -4.97
CA LYS A 293 -0.54 -3.92 -5.99
C LYS A 293 -1.41 -5.18 -5.90
N LYS A 294 -1.60 -5.73 -4.69
CA LYS A 294 -2.49 -6.89 -4.46
C LYS A 294 -3.91 -6.61 -4.94
N ARG A 295 -4.47 -5.45 -4.58
CA ARG A 295 -5.82 -5.03 -4.97
C ARG A 295 -5.98 -4.99 -6.49
N LEU A 296 -5.01 -4.41 -7.20
CA LEU A 296 -5.01 -4.33 -8.65
C LEU A 296 -4.91 -5.71 -9.32
N THR A 297 -4.03 -6.60 -8.85
CA THR A 297 -3.93 -7.95 -9.38
C THR A 297 -5.24 -8.72 -9.21
N ILE A 298 -5.87 -8.67 -8.03
CA ILE A 298 -7.16 -9.34 -7.80
C ILE A 298 -8.25 -8.78 -8.74
N ASN A 299 -8.30 -7.46 -8.94
CA ASN A 299 -9.26 -6.83 -9.83
C ASN A 299 -9.04 -7.23 -11.30
N ASN A 300 -7.77 -7.32 -11.73
CA ASN A 300 -7.44 -7.79 -13.08
C ASN A 300 -7.85 -9.25 -13.29
N VAL A 301 -7.62 -10.12 -12.31
CA VAL A 301 -8.07 -11.52 -12.33
C VAL A 301 -9.59 -11.60 -12.41
N ALA A 302 -10.31 -10.83 -11.59
CA ALA A 302 -11.77 -10.79 -11.61
C ALA A 302 -12.31 -10.31 -12.98
N ARG A 303 -11.71 -9.27 -13.57
CA ARG A 303 -12.08 -8.77 -14.90
C ARG A 303 -11.85 -9.82 -16.00
N GLN A 304 -10.74 -10.55 -15.94
CA GLN A 304 -10.46 -11.64 -16.88
C GLN A 304 -11.47 -12.77 -16.73
N TRP A 305 -11.81 -13.11 -15.48
CA TRP A 305 -12.85 -14.07 -15.16
C TRP A 305 -14.21 -13.67 -15.76
N ASP A 306 -14.64 -12.42 -15.57
CA ASP A 306 -15.90 -11.91 -16.14
C ASP A 306 -15.90 -11.98 -17.68
N LEU A 307 -14.81 -11.59 -18.33
CA LEU A 307 -14.66 -11.68 -19.79
C LEU A 307 -14.74 -13.13 -20.28
N GLN A 308 -14.16 -14.08 -19.54
CA GLN A 308 -14.26 -15.50 -19.85
C GLN A 308 -15.70 -16.00 -19.73
N GLN A 309 -16.42 -15.62 -18.67
CA GLN A 309 -17.83 -15.98 -18.51
C GLN A 309 -18.70 -15.42 -19.64
N GLN A 310 -18.47 -14.17 -20.05
CA GLN A 310 -19.20 -13.56 -21.18
C GLN A 310 -18.96 -14.28 -22.50
N ARG A 311 -17.72 -14.72 -22.79
CA ARG A 311 -17.42 -15.53 -23.99
C ARG A 311 -18.12 -16.88 -23.99
N VAL A 312 -18.15 -17.56 -22.85
CA VAL A 312 -18.84 -18.85 -22.73
C VAL A 312 -20.35 -18.66 -22.92
N ALA A 313 -20.94 -17.58 -22.39
CA ALA A 313 -22.34 -17.25 -22.59
C ALA A 313 -22.68 -16.87 -24.05
N SER A 314 -21.78 -16.17 -24.76
CA SER A 314 -21.99 -15.86 -26.18
C SER A 314 -21.90 -17.09 -27.08
N ILE A 315 -21.02 -18.04 -26.79
CA ILE A 315 -20.92 -19.29 -27.54
C ILE A 315 -22.16 -20.17 -27.32
N ALA A 316 -22.69 -20.21 -26.09
CA ALA A 316 -23.91 -20.95 -25.78
C ALA A 316 -25.16 -20.38 -26.48
N THR A 317 -25.18 -19.09 -26.80
CA THR A 317 -26.31 -18.44 -27.52
C THR A 317 -26.21 -18.55 -29.05
N ASP A 318 -25.02 -18.79 -29.59
CA ASP A 318 -24.82 -19.04 -31.02
C ASP A 318 -25.10 -20.51 -31.44
N GLU A 319 -24.98 -21.49 -30.53
CA GLU A 319 -25.39 -22.87 -30.83
C GLU A 319 -26.91 -23.03 -30.94
N ASP A 320 -27.71 -22.24 -30.20
CA ASP A 320 -29.18 -22.22 -30.31
C ASP A 320 -29.70 -21.51 -31.58
N ARG A 321 -28.82 -20.86 -32.37
CA ARG A 321 -29.18 -20.21 -33.65
C ARG A 321 -28.80 -21.02 -34.89
N LYS A 322 -28.13 -22.16 -34.75
CA LYS A 322 -27.66 -22.97 -35.89
C LYS A 322 -28.63 -24.04 -36.40
N ASP A 323 -29.86 -24.08 -35.88
CA ASP A 323 -30.96 -24.90 -36.44
C ASP A 323 -32.00 -24.03 -37.20
N SER A 324 -31.54 -23.12 -38.07
CA SER A 324 -32.37 -22.61 -39.18
C SER A 324 -31.54 -22.02 -40.32
N ASP A 325 -31.56 -22.74 -41.45
CA ASP A 325 -31.34 -22.36 -42.85
C ASP A 325 -29.95 -21.98 -43.41
N SER A 326 -29.45 -22.93 -44.22
CA SER A 326 -28.83 -22.89 -45.56
C SER A 326 -27.81 -21.80 -45.98
N ALA A 327 -26.60 -22.30 -46.28
CA ALA A 327 -25.78 -22.08 -47.48
C ALA A 327 -25.58 -20.66 -48.05
N GLN A 328 -24.38 -20.10 -47.84
CA GLN A 328 -23.51 -19.51 -48.87
C GLN A 328 -22.14 -19.10 -48.29
N ASP A 329 -21.06 -19.60 -48.90
CA ASP A 329 -19.67 -19.12 -48.79
C ASP A 329 -19.41 -18.00 -49.82
N PRO A 330 -18.24 -17.31 -49.89
CA PRO A 330 -17.25 -16.92 -48.85
C PRO A 330 -16.76 -15.45 -49.04
N CYS A 331 -16.10 -14.80 -48.05
CA CYS A 331 -15.18 -13.67 -48.35
C CYS A 331 -14.23 -13.25 -47.20
N GLN A 332 -12.93 -13.41 -47.48
CA GLN A 332 -11.76 -12.51 -47.30
C GLN A 332 -11.59 -11.61 -46.05
N ILE A 333 -10.53 -11.96 -45.29
CA ILE A 333 -9.41 -11.15 -44.75
C ILE A 333 -9.46 -9.62 -45.01
N ASP A 334 -9.56 -8.80 -43.95
CA ASP A 334 -8.53 -7.84 -43.47
C ASP A 334 -9.08 -6.86 -42.41
N GLY A 335 -8.21 -6.42 -41.48
CA GLY A 335 -8.25 -5.05 -40.94
C GLY A 335 -8.75 -4.80 -39.51
N SER A 336 -7.79 -4.75 -38.57
CA SER A 336 -7.65 -3.79 -37.47
C SER A 336 -8.86 -2.92 -37.04
N THR A 337 -9.24 -2.98 -35.76
CA THR A 337 -9.71 -1.80 -35.02
C THR A 337 -9.57 -2.01 -33.50
N LEU A 338 -8.54 -1.37 -32.93
CA LEU A 338 -8.47 -1.02 -31.51
C LEU A 338 -9.57 0.00 -31.24
N SER A 339 -10.61 -0.35 -30.48
CA SER A 339 -11.59 0.60 -29.97
C SER A 339 -11.21 1.02 -28.55
N ALA A 340 -10.81 2.28 -28.43
CA ALA A 340 -10.45 2.94 -27.18
C ALA A 340 -11.67 3.54 -26.45
N PHE A 341 -11.47 3.74 -25.13
CA PHE A 341 -12.15 4.66 -24.17
C PHE A 341 -13.41 4.19 -23.43
N PRO A 342 -13.75 4.76 -22.24
CA PRO A 342 -13.10 5.87 -21.51
C PRO A 342 -12.64 5.58 -20.06
N GLU A 343 -11.61 6.32 -19.63
CA GLU A 343 -11.17 6.47 -18.23
C GLU A 343 -12.14 7.40 -17.47
N GLU A 344 -12.70 6.94 -16.35
CA GLU A 344 -13.22 7.83 -15.31
C GLU A 344 -12.12 8.10 -14.29
N THR A 345 -11.62 9.33 -14.31
CA THR A 345 -10.62 9.85 -13.39
C THR A 345 -11.33 10.57 -12.22
N GLY A 346 -11.13 10.06 -11.00
CA GLY A 346 -11.21 10.85 -9.77
C GLY A 346 -9.81 11.31 -9.36
N PRO A 347 -9.66 12.46 -8.67
CA PRO A 347 -8.37 13.10 -8.49
C PRO A 347 -7.54 12.37 -7.42
N LEU A 348 -6.51 11.64 -7.84
CA LEU A 348 -5.45 11.11 -6.98
C LEU A 348 -4.09 11.45 -7.60
N ASP A 349 -3.17 11.87 -6.73
CA ASP A 349 -1.96 12.62 -7.01
C ASP A 349 -1.08 12.10 -8.17
N SER A 350 -0.65 13.04 -9.02
CA SER A 350 0.19 12.85 -10.20
C SER A 350 1.57 12.21 -9.94
N GLY A 351 1.97 12.05 -8.68
CA GLY A 351 3.19 11.35 -8.28
C GLY A 351 3.07 9.81 -8.29
N LEU A 352 1.86 9.27 -8.12
CA LEU A 352 1.62 7.81 -8.10
C LEU A 352 1.54 7.20 -9.50
N ASN A 353 1.08 7.96 -10.49
CA ASN A 353 0.89 7.46 -11.87
C ASN A 353 2.21 7.05 -12.54
N ASN A 354 3.31 7.77 -12.28
CA ASN A 354 4.62 7.43 -12.85
C ASN A 354 5.25 6.19 -12.21
N ALA A 355 4.92 5.86 -10.94
CA ALA A 355 5.35 4.62 -10.30
C ALA A 355 4.44 3.44 -10.67
N LEU A 356 3.16 3.68 -10.94
CA LEU A 356 2.17 2.69 -11.39
C LEU A 356 2.39 2.25 -12.84
N GLN A 357 2.92 3.11 -13.72
CA GLN A 357 3.25 2.74 -15.10
C GLN A 357 4.37 1.68 -15.21
N GLY A 358 5.21 1.53 -14.18
CA GLY A 358 6.25 0.49 -14.11
C GLY A 358 5.77 -0.84 -13.51
N LEU A 359 4.55 -0.90 -12.97
CA LEU A 359 3.97 -2.10 -12.37
C LEU A 359 3.08 -2.79 -13.39
N SER A 360 3.72 -3.62 -14.22
CA SER A 360 3.13 -4.61 -15.13
C SER A 360 1.63 -4.86 -14.93
N VAL A 361 0.84 -4.43 -15.92
CA VAL A 361 -0.59 -4.73 -16.13
C VAL A 361 -0.81 -6.23 -16.47
N VAL A 362 0.19 -7.10 -16.24
CA VAL A 362 0.26 -8.48 -16.78
C VAL A 362 0.17 -9.57 -15.70
N ASP A 363 0.09 -9.23 -14.41
CA ASP A 363 -0.07 -10.26 -13.38
C ASP A 363 -1.49 -10.85 -13.46
N THR A 364 -1.63 -12.00 -14.12
CA THR A 364 -2.89 -12.73 -14.39
C THR A 364 -3.28 -13.71 -13.27
N TYR A 365 -2.49 -13.78 -12.21
CA TYR A 365 -2.76 -14.64 -11.05
C TYR A 365 -2.08 -14.10 -9.77
N LEU A 366 -2.60 -14.49 -8.60
CA LEU A 366 -2.04 -14.14 -7.30
C LEU A 366 -2.07 -15.36 -6.36
N VAL A 367 -0.99 -15.55 -5.61
CA VAL A 367 -0.89 -16.57 -4.55
C VAL A 367 -0.58 -15.87 -3.24
N GLU A 368 -1.42 -16.07 -2.24
CA GLU A 368 -1.30 -15.44 -0.93
C GLU A 368 -1.27 -16.51 0.15
N VAL A 369 -0.33 -16.37 1.09
CA VAL A 369 -0.33 -17.13 2.34
C VAL A 369 -0.54 -16.14 3.47
N ASP A 370 -1.69 -16.25 4.14
CA ASP A 370 -2.04 -15.47 5.31
C ASP A 370 -2.23 -16.42 6.50
N GLY A 371 -1.24 -16.46 7.39
CA GLY A 371 -1.21 -17.37 8.54
C GLY A 371 -1.28 -18.84 8.11
N ASP A 372 -2.45 -19.46 8.31
CA ASP A 372 -2.76 -20.86 8.00
C ASP A 372 -3.57 -21.04 6.70
N THR A 373 -3.86 -19.94 6.00
CA THR A 373 -4.73 -19.93 4.82
C THR A 373 -3.91 -19.64 3.56
N LEU A 374 -3.95 -20.57 2.61
CA LEU A 374 -3.42 -20.41 1.25
C LEU A 374 -4.55 -19.97 0.32
N SER A 375 -4.47 -18.77 -0.25
CA SER A 375 -5.44 -18.24 -1.21
C SER A 375 -4.85 -18.18 -2.61
N LEU A 376 -5.52 -18.81 -3.57
CA LEU A 376 -5.15 -18.89 -4.97
C LEU A 376 -6.17 -18.11 -5.80
N TYR A 377 -5.69 -17.15 -6.60
CA TYR A 377 -6.50 -16.30 -7.46
C TYR A 377 -6.09 -16.47 -8.92
N GLY A 378 -7.01 -16.86 -9.79
CA GLY A 378 -6.77 -17.06 -11.22
C GLY A 378 -6.12 -18.41 -11.54
N SER A 379 -6.36 -18.94 -12.75
CA SER A 379 -5.94 -20.29 -13.16
C SER A 379 -4.42 -20.51 -13.06
N GLY A 380 -3.62 -19.50 -13.40
CA GLY A 380 -2.15 -19.53 -13.27
C GLY A 380 -1.64 -19.71 -11.83
N ALA A 381 -2.47 -19.46 -10.81
CA ALA A 381 -2.09 -19.71 -9.42
C ALA A 381 -1.93 -21.21 -9.12
N LEU A 382 -2.59 -22.09 -9.89
CA LEU A 382 -2.52 -23.54 -9.71
C LEU A 382 -1.10 -24.08 -9.99
N GLU A 383 -0.35 -23.48 -10.92
CA GLU A 383 1.05 -23.85 -11.21
C GLU A 383 1.97 -23.60 -10.01
N SER A 384 1.59 -22.68 -9.12
CA SER A 384 2.36 -22.39 -7.91
C SER A 384 2.29 -23.51 -6.87
N LEU A 385 1.36 -24.46 -7.00
CA LEU A 385 1.32 -25.67 -6.18
C LEU A 385 2.48 -26.62 -6.50
N ASP A 386 3.06 -26.54 -7.70
CA ASP A 386 4.22 -27.34 -8.09
C ASP A 386 5.54 -26.76 -7.54
N ARG A 387 5.53 -25.50 -7.06
CA ARG A 387 6.71 -24.87 -6.44
C ARG A 387 7.19 -25.60 -5.19
N ASN A 388 8.44 -25.33 -4.82
CA ASN A 388 9.06 -25.86 -3.60
C ASN A 388 8.66 -24.98 -2.41
N TRP A 389 7.66 -25.44 -1.66
CA TRP A 389 7.23 -24.81 -0.42
C TRP A 389 8.16 -25.20 0.73
N SER A 390 8.43 -24.27 1.64
CA SER A 390 9.17 -24.59 2.87
C SER A 390 8.35 -25.55 3.72
N VAL A 391 9.03 -26.48 4.42
CA VAL A 391 8.36 -27.48 5.28
C VAL A 391 7.52 -26.81 6.37
N GLN A 392 7.98 -25.66 6.88
CA GLN A 392 7.27 -24.89 7.90
C GLN A 392 5.99 -24.26 7.33
N THR A 393 6.07 -23.58 6.19
CA THR A 393 4.90 -22.95 5.54
C THR A 393 3.88 -24.01 5.13
N ALA A 394 4.33 -25.11 4.52
CA ALA A 394 3.45 -26.20 4.08
C ALA A 394 2.75 -26.91 5.26
N GLY A 395 3.43 -27.03 6.40
CA GLY A 395 2.87 -27.62 7.61
C GLY A 395 1.87 -26.72 8.35
N MET A 396 2.01 -25.39 8.23
CA MET A 396 1.09 -24.42 8.84
C MET A 396 -0.24 -24.28 8.10
N ILE A 397 -0.26 -24.59 6.80
CA ILE A 397 -1.46 -24.40 5.98
C ILE A 397 -2.52 -25.46 6.33
N THR A 398 -3.63 -24.98 6.88
CA THR A 398 -4.83 -25.77 7.23
C THR A 398 -5.98 -25.51 6.26
N THR A 399 -6.02 -24.31 5.67
CA THR A 399 -7.10 -23.84 4.80
C THR A 399 -6.57 -23.51 3.41
N VAL A 400 -7.23 -24.00 2.37
CA VAL A 400 -6.92 -23.67 0.97
C VAL A 400 -8.14 -23.05 0.31
N SER A 401 -7.99 -21.86 -0.22
CA SER A 401 -9.05 -21.07 -0.87
C SER A 401 -8.76 -20.89 -2.35
N PHE A 402 -9.72 -21.23 -3.19
CA PHE A 402 -9.67 -21.04 -4.64
C PHE A 402 -10.67 -19.94 -5.03
N THR A 403 -10.19 -18.93 -5.76
CA THR A 403 -11.00 -17.78 -6.18
C THR A 403 -10.77 -17.47 -7.66
N PHE A 404 -11.82 -17.32 -8.47
CA PHE A 404 -11.74 -17.06 -9.91
C PHE A 404 -10.97 -18.15 -10.70
N ILE A 405 -11.25 -19.42 -10.39
CA ILE A 405 -10.61 -20.58 -11.02
C ILE A 405 -11.69 -21.60 -11.36
N GLU A 406 -11.73 -22.09 -12.59
CA GLU A 406 -12.72 -23.11 -12.97
C GLU A 406 -12.52 -24.39 -12.15
N PHE A 407 -13.59 -24.94 -11.59
CA PHE A 407 -13.50 -26.11 -10.73
C PHE A 407 -12.85 -27.31 -11.42
N ASP A 408 -13.09 -27.47 -12.72
CA ASP A 408 -12.50 -28.56 -13.52
C ASP A 408 -10.97 -28.48 -13.56
N GLU A 409 -10.40 -27.28 -13.63
CA GLU A 409 -8.94 -27.08 -13.55
C GLU A 409 -8.41 -27.46 -12.16
N ILE A 410 -9.16 -27.14 -11.10
CA ILE A 410 -8.80 -27.49 -9.72
C ILE A 410 -8.73 -29.01 -9.55
N VAL A 411 -9.64 -29.78 -10.18
CA VAL A 411 -9.68 -31.25 -10.06
C VAL A 411 -8.34 -31.90 -10.40
N HIS A 412 -7.61 -31.39 -11.40
CA HIS A 412 -6.32 -31.93 -11.82
C HIS A 412 -5.22 -31.78 -10.75
N VAL A 413 -5.32 -30.77 -9.88
CA VAL A 413 -4.32 -30.50 -8.84
C VAL A 413 -4.71 -31.06 -7.46
N LEU A 414 -5.94 -31.53 -7.26
CA LEU A 414 -6.41 -32.08 -5.98
C LEU A 414 -5.50 -33.19 -5.41
N PRO A 415 -5.01 -34.18 -6.20
CA PRO A 415 -4.12 -35.21 -5.65
C PRO A 415 -2.79 -34.64 -5.16
N LYS A 416 -2.25 -33.64 -5.87
CA LYS A 416 -0.99 -32.96 -5.53
C LYS A 416 -1.14 -32.11 -4.27
N LEU A 417 -2.30 -31.46 -4.11
CA LEU A 417 -2.58 -30.57 -2.98
C LEU A 417 -2.34 -31.26 -1.64
N LYS A 418 -2.81 -32.51 -1.50
CA LYS A 418 -2.66 -33.25 -0.23
C LYS A 418 -1.24 -33.75 0.02
N ILE A 419 -0.45 -33.97 -1.04
CA ILE A 419 0.98 -34.33 -0.93
C ILE A 419 1.78 -33.12 -0.45
N LYS A 420 1.49 -31.94 -0.98
CA LYS A 420 2.20 -30.69 -0.64
C LYS A 420 1.75 -30.11 0.70
N PHE A 421 0.46 -30.18 1.02
CA PHE A 421 -0.15 -29.62 2.23
C PHE A 421 -0.90 -30.73 3.01
N PRO A 422 -0.18 -31.58 3.78
CA PRO A 422 -0.77 -32.73 4.45
C PRO A 422 -1.80 -32.33 5.52
N ASN A 423 -1.63 -31.16 6.13
CA ASN A 423 -2.50 -30.62 7.19
C ASN A 423 -3.70 -29.81 6.67
N SER A 424 -3.92 -29.77 5.35
CA SER A 424 -5.12 -29.15 4.79
C SER A 424 -6.39 -29.88 5.25
N LEU A 425 -7.22 -29.21 6.03
CA LEU A 425 -8.49 -29.70 6.58
C LEU A 425 -9.69 -28.93 6.02
N HIS A 426 -9.46 -27.71 5.53
CA HIS A 426 -10.51 -26.83 5.06
C HIS A 426 -10.30 -26.40 3.62
N LEU A 427 -11.32 -26.60 2.77
CA LEU A 427 -11.35 -26.08 1.39
C LEU A 427 -12.41 -25.00 1.23
N LYS A 428 -12.03 -23.88 0.60
CA LYS A 428 -12.91 -22.77 0.25
C LYS A 428 -12.95 -22.60 -1.27
N PHE A 429 -14.15 -22.50 -1.82
CA PHE A 429 -14.38 -22.29 -3.25
C PHE A 429 -15.23 -21.04 -3.43
N LYS A 430 -14.71 -20.04 -4.15
CA LYS A 430 -15.41 -18.79 -4.46
C LYS A 430 -15.30 -18.52 -5.96
N GLU A 431 -16.42 -18.30 -6.64
CA GLU A 431 -16.42 -18.05 -8.08
C GLU A 431 -15.62 -19.11 -8.86
N THR A 432 -16.05 -20.37 -8.71
CA THR A 432 -15.37 -21.53 -9.32
C THR A 432 -16.22 -22.27 -10.34
N ASN A 433 -17.40 -21.74 -10.69
CA ASN A 433 -18.33 -22.36 -11.64
C ASN A 433 -18.73 -23.80 -11.25
N LEU A 434 -19.01 -24.01 -9.96
CA LEU A 434 -19.66 -25.25 -9.53
C LEU A 434 -21.14 -25.22 -9.92
N VAL A 435 -21.48 -25.93 -10.99
CA VAL A 435 -22.83 -25.98 -11.57
C VAL A 435 -23.54 -27.30 -11.24
N MET A 436 -22.81 -28.42 -11.21
CA MET A 436 -23.40 -29.76 -11.10
C MET A 436 -22.98 -30.46 -9.80
N LEU A 437 -23.90 -31.23 -9.21
CA LEU A 437 -23.61 -32.04 -8.01
C LEU A 437 -22.49 -33.05 -8.23
N GLN A 438 -22.37 -33.60 -9.44
CA GLN A 438 -21.35 -34.60 -9.77
C GLN A 438 -19.92 -34.07 -9.62
N GLN A 439 -19.71 -32.75 -9.72
CA GLN A 439 -18.40 -32.12 -9.53
C GLN A 439 -17.83 -32.39 -8.13
N PHE A 440 -18.69 -32.48 -7.11
CA PHE A 440 -18.26 -32.85 -5.76
C PHE A 440 -17.68 -34.26 -5.64
N ASN A 441 -17.97 -35.14 -6.60
CA ASN A 441 -17.40 -36.48 -6.62
C ASN A 441 -15.87 -36.43 -6.80
N ALA A 442 -15.33 -35.39 -7.43
CA ALA A 442 -13.89 -35.18 -7.57
C ALA A 442 -13.20 -35.03 -6.22
N LEU A 443 -13.87 -34.42 -5.24
CA LEU A 443 -13.32 -34.21 -3.89
C LEU A 443 -13.10 -35.52 -3.14
N ALA A 444 -13.76 -36.62 -3.55
CA ALA A 444 -13.58 -37.95 -2.94
C ALA A 444 -12.17 -38.53 -3.18
N GLN A 445 -11.37 -37.95 -4.08
CA GLN A 445 -9.97 -38.30 -4.28
C GLN A 445 -9.07 -37.87 -3.10
N LEU A 446 -9.50 -36.85 -2.36
CA LEU A 446 -8.80 -36.37 -1.16
C LEU A 446 -9.02 -37.33 0.02
N ARG A 447 -8.27 -37.12 1.10
CA ARG A 447 -8.47 -37.85 2.36
C ARG A 447 -8.51 -36.84 3.50
N ARG A 448 -9.49 -36.97 4.40
CA ARG A 448 -9.62 -36.17 5.63
C ARG A 448 -9.73 -34.66 5.36
N ILE A 449 -10.94 -34.24 4.98
CA ILE A 449 -11.36 -32.83 4.87
C ILE A 449 -12.50 -32.64 5.86
N ASP A 450 -12.30 -31.80 6.86
CA ASP A 450 -13.24 -31.62 7.96
C ASP A 450 -14.23 -30.49 7.67
N GLN A 451 -13.83 -29.51 6.86
CA GLN A 451 -14.64 -28.36 6.54
C GLN A 451 -14.63 -28.00 5.06
N LEU A 452 -15.81 -27.71 4.52
CA LEU A 452 -16.00 -27.25 3.14
C LEU A 452 -16.79 -25.95 3.13
N THR A 453 -16.28 -24.92 2.46
CA THR A 453 -17.01 -23.66 2.25
C THR A 453 -17.13 -23.39 0.76
N ILE A 454 -18.34 -23.16 0.29
CA ILE A 454 -18.67 -22.81 -1.08
C ILE A 454 -19.43 -21.50 -1.04
N ASP A 455 -18.84 -20.46 -1.59
CA ASP A 455 -19.48 -19.15 -1.69
C ASP A 455 -20.65 -19.22 -2.68
N PRO A 456 -21.85 -18.71 -2.35
CA PRO A 456 -22.97 -18.63 -3.29
C PRO A 456 -22.65 -17.84 -4.57
N GLN A 457 -21.71 -16.89 -4.51
CA GLN A 457 -21.29 -16.10 -5.67
C GLN A 457 -20.45 -16.96 -6.64
N GLY A 458 -20.92 -17.06 -7.88
CA GLY A 458 -20.27 -17.81 -8.97
C GLY A 458 -20.29 -19.33 -8.82
N ASN A 459 -21.14 -19.89 -7.94
CA ASN A 459 -21.35 -21.33 -7.79
C ASN A 459 -22.85 -21.68 -7.76
N PRO A 460 -23.50 -21.84 -8.92
CA PRO A 460 -24.94 -22.10 -9.02
C PRO A 460 -25.43 -23.34 -8.26
N VAL A 461 -24.57 -24.33 -8.01
CA VAL A 461 -24.91 -25.55 -7.26
C VAL A 461 -25.43 -25.24 -5.85
N VAL A 462 -25.02 -24.12 -5.25
CA VAL A 462 -25.43 -23.73 -3.90
C VAL A 462 -26.92 -23.35 -3.85
N ASN A 463 -27.52 -22.95 -4.99
CA ASN A 463 -28.94 -22.67 -5.10
C ASN A 463 -29.81 -23.94 -5.01
N PHE A 464 -29.22 -25.11 -5.23
CA PHE A 464 -29.94 -26.38 -5.17
C PHE A 464 -30.07 -26.88 -3.73
N THR A 465 -31.26 -26.79 -3.13
CA THR A 465 -31.48 -27.06 -1.69
C THR A 465 -30.90 -28.39 -1.16
N LEU A 466 -30.78 -29.43 -2.00
CA LEU A 466 -30.26 -30.74 -1.58
C LEU A 466 -28.74 -30.92 -1.77
N TRP A 467 -28.01 -29.92 -2.25
CA TRP A 467 -26.57 -30.05 -2.54
C TRP A 467 -25.76 -30.45 -1.31
N LYS A 468 -26.10 -29.87 -0.14
CA LYS A 468 -25.44 -30.19 1.14
C LYS A 468 -25.60 -31.67 1.48
N TYR A 469 -26.82 -32.20 1.37
CA TYR A 469 -27.11 -33.61 1.63
C TYR A 469 -26.43 -34.53 0.61
N TYR A 470 -26.33 -34.12 -0.65
CA TYR A 470 -25.59 -34.90 -1.65
C TYR A 470 -24.09 -34.96 -1.32
N VAL A 471 -23.49 -33.83 -0.95
CA VAL A 471 -22.08 -33.74 -0.52
C VAL A 471 -21.82 -34.62 0.72
N LEU A 472 -22.70 -34.54 1.73
CA LEU A 472 -22.63 -35.39 2.92
C LEU A 472 -22.77 -36.88 2.60
N PHE A 473 -23.69 -37.24 1.70
CA PHE A 473 -23.88 -38.60 1.25
C PHE A 473 -22.62 -39.15 0.54
N ARG A 474 -22.04 -38.38 -0.38
CA ARG A 474 -20.91 -38.81 -1.21
C ARG A 474 -19.58 -38.81 -0.47
N LEU A 475 -19.33 -37.79 0.33
CA LEU A 475 -18.10 -37.62 1.08
C LEU A 475 -18.26 -38.08 2.53
N SER A 476 -19.12 -39.07 2.79
CA SER A 476 -19.37 -39.61 4.13
C SER A 476 -18.11 -40.12 4.83
N HIS A 477 -17.14 -40.61 4.06
CA HIS A 477 -15.83 -41.06 4.54
C HIS A 477 -14.96 -39.93 5.12
N PHE A 478 -15.29 -38.66 4.87
CA PHE A 478 -14.59 -37.52 5.46
C PHE A 478 -15.09 -37.18 6.86
N SER A 479 -16.29 -37.62 7.27
CA SER A 479 -16.91 -37.20 8.53
C SER A 479 -16.90 -35.68 8.69
N MET A 480 -17.35 -34.96 7.65
CA MET A 480 -17.37 -33.49 7.62
C MET A 480 -18.03 -32.92 8.87
N GLN A 481 -17.36 -31.97 9.51
CA GLN A 481 -17.83 -31.30 10.72
C GLN A 481 -18.61 -30.03 10.38
N LYS A 482 -18.16 -29.29 9.36
CA LYS A 482 -18.73 -27.98 9.00
C LYS A 482 -18.87 -27.81 7.49
N ILE A 483 -20.04 -27.37 7.03
CA ILE A 483 -20.29 -26.96 5.64
C ILE A 483 -20.83 -25.53 5.63
N ASN A 484 -20.14 -24.62 4.94
CA ASN A 484 -20.45 -23.17 4.91
C ASN A 484 -20.65 -22.57 6.32
N GLY A 485 -19.83 -22.98 7.28
CA GLY A 485 -19.93 -22.53 8.68
C GLY A 485 -21.08 -23.15 9.49
N THR A 486 -21.93 -23.98 8.89
CA THR A 486 -22.97 -24.75 9.60
C THR A 486 -22.41 -26.09 10.06
N GLU A 487 -22.64 -26.45 11.31
CA GLU A 487 -22.25 -27.76 11.84
C GLU A 487 -23.11 -28.88 11.25
N VAL A 488 -22.46 -29.97 10.86
CA VAL A 488 -23.13 -31.15 10.29
C VAL A 488 -23.65 -32.01 11.43
N THR A 489 -24.96 -32.21 11.50
CA THR A 489 -25.57 -33.05 12.54
C THR A 489 -25.71 -34.51 12.10
N GLN A 490 -25.88 -35.41 13.06
CA GLN A 490 -26.17 -36.82 12.77
C GLN A 490 -27.50 -36.99 12.01
N ASN A 491 -28.46 -36.08 12.22
CA ASN A 491 -29.73 -36.07 11.48
C ASN A 491 -29.52 -35.74 10.00
N ASP A 492 -28.60 -34.83 9.68
CA ASP A 492 -28.28 -34.48 8.29
C ASP A 492 -27.67 -35.66 7.55
N MET A 493 -26.81 -36.43 8.24
CA MET A 493 -26.22 -37.66 7.69
C MET A 493 -27.29 -38.73 7.41
N ILE A 494 -28.27 -38.90 8.31
CA ILE A 494 -29.39 -39.83 8.12
C ILE A 494 -30.28 -39.39 6.96
N MET A 495 -30.58 -38.09 6.87
CA MET A 495 -31.37 -37.55 5.75
C MET A 495 -30.64 -37.67 4.41
N ALA A 496 -29.33 -37.41 4.37
CA ALA A 496 -28.51 -37.60 3.19
C ALA A 496 -28.57 -39.06 2.68
N GLU A 497 -28.47 -40.03 3.58
CA GLU A 497 -28.59 -41.45 3.24
C GLU A 497 -29.97 -41.81 2.71
N ARG A 498 -31.03 -41.29 3.35
CA ARG A 498 -32.41 -41.54 2.93
C ARG A 498 -32.71 -41.00 1.54
N LEU A 499 -32.16 -39.81 1.21
CA LEU A 499 -32.41 -39.13 -0.06
C LEU A 499 -31.60 -39.73 -1.22
N PHE A 500 -30.33 -40.06 -0.99
CA PHE A 500 -29.40 -40.44 -2.06
C PHE A 500 -28.88 -41.89 -1.96
N GLY A 501 -29.17 -42.64 -0.90
CA GLY A 501 -28.74 -44.03 -0.74
C GLY A 501 -29.21 -44.95 -1.88
N ILE A 502 -30.43 -44.73 -2.37
CA ILE A 502 -31.00 -45.47 -3.51
C ILE A 502 -30.18 -45.22 -4.79
N LEU A 503 -29.62 -44.03 -4.96
CA LEU A 503 -28.80 -43.68 -6.13
C LEU A 503 -27.54 -44.57 -6.23
N ALA A 504 -26.92 -44.88 -5.10
CA ALA A 504 -25.76 -45.77 -5.09
C ALA A 504 -26.14 -47.22 -5.41
N HIS A 505 -27.32 -47.67 -4.96
CA HIS A 505 -27.84 -49.01 -5.32
C HIS A 505 -28.12 -49.12 -6.81
N VAL A 506 -28.79 -48.13 -7.39
CA VAL A 506 -29.08 -48.07 -8.85
C VAL A 506 -27.79 -47.99 -9.66
N ALA A 507 -26.84 -47.13 -9.27
CA ALA A 507 -25.55 -47.03 -9.95
C ALA A 507 -24.78 -48.36 -9.91
N SER A 508 -24.85 -49.11 -8.80
CA SER A 508 -24.21 -50.42 -8.67
C SER A 508 -24.91 -51.54 -9.46
N SER A 509 -26.23 -51.46 -9.68
CA SER A 509 -26.98 -52.48 -10.44
C SER A 509 -26.86 -52.32 -11.95
N GLU A 510 -26.66 -51.08 -12.44
CA GLU A 510 -26.54 -50.75 -13.87
C GLU A 510 -25.11 -50.94 -14.43
N LEU A 511 -24.10 -51.18 -13.58
CA LEU A 511 -22.71 -51.36 -13.99
C LEU A 511 -22.40 -52.84 -14.30
N PRO A 512 -21.86 -53.18 -15.49
CA PRO A 512 -21.43 -54.54 -15.81
C PRO A 512 -20.39 -55.08 -14.81
N GLN A 513 -20.55 -56.35 -14.40
CA GLN A 513 -19.75 -56.98 -13.34
C GLN A 513 -18.23 -56.82 -13.51
N TYR A 514 -17.72 -56.86 -14.74
CA TYR A 514 -16.29 -56.71 -15.02
C TYR A 514 -15.76 -55.28 -14.74
N ARG A 515 -16.57 -54.23 -14.95
CA ARG A 515 -16.21 -52.85 -14.60
C ARG A 515 -16.27 -52.62 -13.10
N LEU A 516 -17.24 -53.22 -12.43
CA LEU A 516 -17.38 -53.15 -10.97
C LEU A 516 -16.16 -53.76 -10.26
N ILE A 517 -15.64 -54.87 -10.78
CA ILE A 517 -14.42 -55.54 -10.30
C ILE A 517 -13.16 -54.69 -10.55
N SER A 518 -13.10 -53.97 -11.67
CA SER A 518 -11.98 -53.06 -11.98
C SER A 518 -11.95 -51.82 -11.09
N ILE A 519 -13.11 -51.31 -10.66
CA ILE A 519 -13.23 -50.12 -9.80
C ILE A 519 -12.90 -50.42 -8.33
N LEU A 520 -13.07 -51.67 -7.88
CA LEU A 520 -12.99 -52.01 -6.45
C LEU A 520 -11.59 -52.31 -5.89
N GLY A 521 -10.55 -52.40 -6.73
CA GLY A 521 -9.17 -52.69 -6.31
C GLY A 521 -8.99 -54.11 -5.70
N ASP A 522 -7.75 -54.62 -5.73
CA ASP A 522 -7.47 -56.04 -5.42
C ASP A 522 -7.77 -56.45 -3.96
N ALA A 523 -7.73 -55.51 -3.01
CA ALA A 523 -8.05 -55.80 -1.61
C ALA A 523 -9.53 -56.14 -1.36
N ARG A 524 -10.45 -55.65 -2.22
CA ARG A 524 -11.91 -55.81 -2.05
C ARG A 524 -12.51 -56.85 -3.00
N LYS A 525 -11.70 -57.39 -3.93
CA LYS A 525 -12.01 -58.54 -4.81
C LYS A 525 -12.43 -59.79 -4.03
N LYS A 526 -11.84 -60.03 -2.85
CA LYS A 526 -12.16 -61.21 -2.01
C LYS A 526 -13.49 -61.07 -1.26
N GLN A 527 -13.80 -59.87 -0.75
CA GLN A 527 -15.05 -59.62 -0.02
C GLN A 527 -16.28 -59.61 -0.93
N PHE A 528 -16.17 -59.06 -2.15
CA PHE A 528 -17.29 -59.03 -3.11
C PHE A 528 -17.61 -60.43 -3.68
N ARG A 529 -16.60 -61.30 -3.86
CA ARG A 529 -16.82 -62.72 -4.22
C ARG A 529 -17.54 -63.50 -3.12
N TYR A 530 -17.18 -63.27 -1.85
CA TYR A 530 -17.78 -63.96 -0.70
C TYR A 530 -19.28 -63.63 -0.50
N LEU A 531 -19.69 -62.40 -0.81
CA LEU A 531 -21.09 -61.95 -0.73
C LEU A 531 -21.99 -62.51 -1.84
N LEU A 532 -21.42 -62.86 -3.00
CA LEU A 532 -22.17 -63.45 -4.11
C LEU A 532 -22.35 -64.96 -3.96
N GLU A 533 -21.41 -65.65 -3.32
CA GLU A 533 -21.42 -67.11 -3.12
C GLU A 533 -22.39 -67.58 -2.00
N SER A 534 -22.88 -66.68 -1.15
CA SER A 534 -23.67 -67.05 0.05
C SER A 534 -25.20 -67.05 -0.15
N LYS A 535 -25.71 -66.94 -1.38
CA LYS A 535 -27.14 -67.18 -1.68
C LYS A 535 -27.43 -68.67 -1.81
N GLY A 536 -27.54 -69.36 -0.67
CA GLY A 536 -28.13 -70.69 -0.65
C GLY A 536 -27.80 -71.52 0.59
N LYS A 537 -28.48 -71.25 1.72
CA LYS A 537 -28.85 -72.27 2.72
C LYS A 537 -29.82 -71.69 3.76
N LYS A 538 -30.87 -72.45 4.07
CA LYS A 538 -31.98 -72.15 5.01
C LYS A 538 -31.54 -72.23 6.49
N PRO A 539 -32.34 -71.70 7.44
CA PRO A 539 -31.89 -71.26 8.76
C PRO A 539 -32.02 -72.35 9.84
N GLY A 540 -31.15 -72.30 10.85
CA GLY A 540 -31.28 -73.13 12.04
C GLY A 540 -30.19 -72.89 13.09
N ILE A 541 -30.64 -72.33 14.22
CA ILE A 541 -30.07 -72.37 15.58
C ILE A 541 -28.93 -71.40 15.90
N ILE A 542 -29.31 -70.52 16.84
CA ILE A 542 -28.57 -69.47 17.52
C ILE A 542 -27.52 -70.10 18.44
N ASN A 543 -26.30 -69.56 18.41
CA ASN A 543 -25.48 -69.43 19.62
C ASN A 543 -25.15 -67.94 19.78
N GLU A 544 -25.71 -67.38 20.84
CA GLU A 544 -25.38 -66.05 21.35
C GLU A 544 -23.96 -66.07 21.87
N GLU A 545 -23.09 -65.23 21.31
CA GLU A 545 -22.02 -64.51 22.00
C GLU A 545 -21.26 -63.67 20.96
N ASN A 546 -21.65 -62.39 20.85
CA ASN A 546 -20.84 -61.22 20.48
C ASN A 546 -21.77 -60.09 19.98
N ASN A 547 -22.41 -59.43 20.95
CA ASN A 547 -22.91 -58.08 20.77
C ASN A 547 -21.71 -57.14 20.66
N ASP A 548 -21.31 -56.78 19.44
CA ASP A 548 -20.80 -55.44 19.07
C ASP A 548 -20.25 -55.45 17.63
N SER A 549 -21.15 -55.49 16.65
CA SER A 549 -20.82 -55.13 15.26
C SER A 549 -22.07 -55.09 14.37
N LYS A 550 -23.09 -54.33 14.78
CA LYS A 550 -24.09 -53.81 13.84
C LYS A 550 -23.62 -52.44 13.31
N ARG A 551 -22.64 -52.45 12.41
CA ARG A 551 -22.50 -51.42 11.38
C ARG A 551 -22.53 -52.12 10.02
N PRO A 552 -23.39 -51.72 9.07
CA PRO A 552 -23.42 -52.31 7.75
C PRO A 552 -22.17 -51.83 6.97
N VAL A 553 -21.09 -52.62 7.01
CA VAL A 553 -19.83 -52.33 6.29
C VAL A 553 -19.99 -52.48 4.75
N GLY A 554 -21.19 -52.78 4.26
CA GLY A 554 -21.50 -52.88 2.82
C GLY A 554 -21.81 -51.55 2.10
N GLU A 555 -22.08 -50.45 2.81
CA GLU A 555 -22.64 -49.22 2.22
C GLU A 555 -21.60 -48.33 1.50
N ASN A 556 -20.32 -48.41 1.88
CA ASN A 556 -19.26 -47.59 1.26
C ASN A 556 -18.88 -48.06 -0.16
N THR A 557 -19.17 -49.32 -0.48
CA THR A 557 -18.82 -49.98 -1.75
C THR A 557 -19.65 -49.44 -2.91
N ASN A 558 -20.92 -49.09 -2.66
CA ASN A 558 -21.86 -48.66 -3.69
C ASN A 558 -21.61 -47.20 -4.12
N ARG A 559 -21.08 -46.36 -3.22
CA ARG A 559 -20.82 -44.93 -3.46
C ARG A 559 -19.56 -44.65 -4.29
N ALA A 560 -18.67 -45.63 -4.39
CA ALA A 560 -17.44 -45.58 -5.19
C ALA A 560 -17.68 -45.73 -6.70
N THR A 561 -18.91 -46.10 -7.12
CA THR A 561 -19.29 -46.21 -8.53
C THR A 561 -19.51 -44.86 -9.21
N LEU A 562 -19.77 -43.82 -8.41
CA LEU A 562 -20.13 -42.50 -8.89
C LEU A 562 -18.88 -41.61 -9.01
N ASN A 563 -18.06 -41.83 -10.03
CA ASN A 563 -16.85 -41.04 -10.27
C ASN A 563 -17.16 -39.70 -10.95
N TYR A 564 -16.29 -38.70 -10.75
CA TYR A 564 -16.26 -37.51 -11.60
C TYR A 564 -15.31 -37.76 -12.77
N THR A 565 -15.79 -37.61 -13.99
CA THR A 565 -14.97 -37.65 -15.21
C THR A 565 -14.93 -36.25 -15.78
N THR A 566 -13.73 -35.68 -15.92
CA THR A 566 -13.52 -34.35 -16.50
C THR A 566 -14.01 -34.28 -17.94
N ARG A 567 -14.22 -33.06 -18.45
CA ARG A 567 -14.72 -32.78 -19.81
C ARG A 567 -13.85 -33.42 -20.92
N GLU A 568 -12.56 -33.62 -20.66
CA GLU A 568 -11.61 -34.30 -21.55
C GLU A 568 -11.94 -35.79 -21.73
N PHE A 569 -12.30 -36.51 -20.67
CA PHE A 569 -12.66 -37.93 -20.76
C PHE A 569 -14.03 -38.14 -21.44
N TYR A 570 -14.91 -37.15 -21.35
CA TYR A 570 -16.19 -37.17 -22.08
C TYR A 570 -15.98 -37.03 -23.58
N ASN A 571 -15.05 -36.17 -24.00
CA ASN A 571 -14.65 -36.01 -25.41
C ASN A 571 -13.90 -37.25 -25.92
N GLU A 572 -13.00 -37.82 -25.13
CA GLU A 572 -12.26 -39.03 -25.46
C GLU A 572 -13.21 -40.24 -25.60
N LYS A 573 -14.22 -40.35 -24.72
CA LYS A 573 -15.28 -41.36 -24.83
C LYS A 573 -16.21 -41.12 -26.02
N LEU A 574 -16.46 -39.87 -26.40
CA LEU A 574 -17.23 -39.51 -27.60
C LEU A 574 -16.47 -39.90 -28.87
N GLU A 575 -15.16 -39.67 -28.92
CA GLU A 575 -14.30 -40.12 -30.00
C GLU A 575 -14.17 -41.65 -30.03
N GLU A 576 -14.02 -42.31 -28.88
CA GLU A 576 -14.03 -43.78 -28.79
C GLU A 576 -15.35 -44.37 -29.32
N ILE A 577 -16.48 -43.73 -29.06
CA ILE A 577 -17.79 -44.13 -29.60
C ILE A 577 -17.86 -43.91 -31.13
N LYS A 578 -17.32 -42.80 -31.64
CA LYS A 578 -17.23 -42.55 -33.09
C LYS A 578 -16.33 -43.57 -33.79
N GLU A 579 -15.17 -43.87 -33.22
CA GLU A 579 -14.25 -44.87 -33.74
C GLU A 579 -14.86 -46.27 -33.72
N LYS A 580 -15.56 -46.65 -32.65
CA LYS A 580 -16.30 -47.93 -32.59
C LYS A 580 -17.41 -48.02 -33.63
N LYS A 581 -18.16 -46.94 -33.86
CA LYS A 581 -19.17 -46.88 -34.93
C LYS A 581 -18.53 -47.03 -36.31
N LYS A 582 -17.40 -46.35 -36.55
CA LYS A 582 -16.63 -46.45 -37.79
C LYS A 582 -16.13 -47.88 -38.01
N PHE A 583 -15.53 -48.48 -36.98
CA PHE A 583 -15.06 -49.86 -37.02
C PHE A 583 -16.19 -50.86 -37.31
N CYS A 584 -17.33 -50.78 -36.61
CA CYS A 584 -18.47 -51.67 -36.87
C CYS A 584 -18.98 -51.53 -38.31
N LYS A 585 -19.01 -50.30 -38.85
CA LYS A 585 -19.43 -50.07 -40.23
C LYS A 585 -18.48 -50.74 -41.22
N THR A 586 -17.17 -50.53 -41.05
CA THR A 586 -16.15 -51.14 -41.93
C THR A 586 -16.16 -52.67 -41.82
N TYR A 587 -16.31 -53.22 -40.61
CA TYR A 587 -16.38 -54.67 -40.41
C TYR A 587 -17.60 -55.31 -41.10
N ILE A 588 -18.76 -54.65 -41.06
CA ILE A 588 -19.95 -55.13 -41.76
C ILE A 588 -19.76 -55.02 -43.28
N GLU A 589 -19.17 -53.92 -43.77
CA GLU A 589 -18.87 -53.74 -45.20
C GLU A 589 -17.93 -54.84 -45.73
N ASP A 590 -16.88 -55.18 -44.97
CA ASP A 590 -15.95 -56.26 -45.31
C ASP A 590 -16.62 -57.64 -45.30
N LEU A 591 -17.47 -57.94 -44.30
CA LEU A 591 -18.24 -59.19 -44.26
C LEU A 591 -19.19 -59.33 -45.44
N VAL A 592 -19.88 -58.24 -45.83
CA VAL A 592 -20.77 -58.25 -46.99
C VAL A 592 -19.96 -58.46 -48.27
N LYS A 593 -18.80 -57.81 -48.38
CA LYS A 593 -17.91 -57.98 -49.54
C LYS A 593 -17.40 -59.42 -49.65
N GLU A 594 -16.94 -60.01 -48.56
CA GLU A 594 -16.49 -61.41 -48.54
C GLU A 594 -17.64 -62.36 -48.91
N ALA A 595 -18.84 -62.16 -48.36
CA ALA A 595 -20.01 -62.95 -48.72
C ALA A 595 -20.37 -62.82 -50.22
N THR A 596 -20.27 -61.62 -50.79
CA THR A 596 -20.52 -61.40 -52.23
C THR A 596 -19.46 -62.07 -53.11
N GLU A 597 -18.18 -62.01 -52.72
CA GLU A 597 -17.10 -62.69 -53.45
C GLU A 597 -17.24 -64.21 -53.41
N ILE A 598 -17.60 -64.78 -52.25
CA ILE A 598 -17.90 -66.20 -52.11
C ILE A 598 -19.06 -66.59 -53.03
N ASN A 599 -20.14 -65.79 -53.06
CA ASN A 599 -21.28 -66.05 -53.93
C ASN A 599 -20.89 -66.00 -55.42
N MET A 600 -20.11 -65.01 -55.83
CA MET A 600 -19.62 -64.89 -57.22
C MET A 600 -18.73 -66.07 -57.62
N LYS A 601 -17.82 -66.51 -56.73
CA LYS A 601 -16.98 -67.70 -56.97
C LYS A 601 -17.84 -68.96 -57.11
N ASN A 602 -18.89 -69.09 -56.31
CA ASN A 602 -19.79 -70.23 -56.36
C ASN A 602 -20.61 -70.25 -57.67
N GLU A 603 -21.12 -69.10 -58.12
CA GLU A 603 -21.78 -68.98 -59.42
C GLU A 603 -20.84 -69.28 -60.60
N ALA A 604 -19.60 -68.81 -60.55
CA ALA A 604 -18.60 -69.11 -61.57
C ALA A 604 -18.27 -70.62 -61.60
N LEU A 605 -18.12 -71.24 -60.42
CA LEU A 605 -17.92 -72.68 -60.29
C LEU A 605 -19.11 -73.45 -60.87
N GLN A 606 -20.35 -73.05 -60.59
CA GLN A 606 -21.53 -73.71 -61.16
C GLN A 606 -21.56 -73.65 -62.69
N LYS A 607 -21.08 -72.56 -63.29
CA LYS A 607 -20.97 -72.43 -64.76
C LYS A 607 -19.86 -73.31 -65.34
N LEU A 608 -18.72 -73.42 -64.66
CA LEU A 608 -17.55 -74.16 -65.13
C LEU A 608 -17.60 -75.66 -64.84
N TRP A 609 -18.31 -76.06 -63.77
CA TRP A 609 -18.35 -77.43 -63.26
C TRP A 609 -18.78 -78.48 -64.29
N PRO A 610 -19.82 -78.25 -65.12
CA PRO A 610 -20.21 -79.23 -66.14
C PRO A 610 -19.09 -79.50 -67.15
N GLN A 611 -18.37 -78.45 -67.59
CA GLN A 611 -17.26 -78.56 -68.54
C GLN A 611 -16.07 -79.29 -67.90
N MET A 612 -15.67 -78.88 -66.69
CA MET A 612 -14.57 -79.52 -65.96
C MET A 612 -14.87 -80.99 -65.65
N PHE A 613 -16.11 -81.32 -65.29
CA PHE A 613 -16.52 -82.69 -65.05
C PHE A 613 -16.47 -83.54 -66.33
N ILE A 614 -16.91 -82.98 -67.47
CA ILE A 614 -16.79 -83.65 -68.77
C ILE A 614 -15.33 -83.90 -69.12
N GLU A 615 -14.43 -82.94 -68.92
CA GLU A 615 -12.99 -83.12 -69.17
C GLU A 615 -12.37 -84.15 -68.22
N LEU A 616 -12.68 -84.11 -66.92
CA LEU A 616 -12.23 -85.12 -65.95
C LEU A 616 -12.68 -86.53 -66.33
N VAL A 617 -13.95 -86.69 -66.74
CA VAL A 617 -14.47 -87.98 -67.20
C VAL A 617 -13.78 -88.40 -68.51
N ARG A 618 -13.57 -87.46 -69.44
CA ARG A 618 -12.87 -87.73 -70.70
C ARG A 618 -11.43 -88.17 -70.46
N ASP A 619 -10.70 -87.48 -69.60
CA ASP A 619 -9.32 -87.79 -69.25
C ASP A 619 -9.23 -89.14 -68.53
N ALA A 620 -10.10 -89.39 -67.54
CA ALA A 620 -10.19 -90.70 -66.89
C ALA A 620 -10.48 -91.83 -67.89
N VAL A 621 -11.37 -91.61 -68.86
CA VAL A 621 -11.65 -92.58 -69.93
C VAL A 621 -10.45 -92.77 -70.86
N ILE A 622 -9.71 -91.71 -71.22
CA ILE A 622 -8.49 -91.78 -72.03
C ILE A 622 -7.39 -92.54 -71.29
N GLU A 623 -7.21 -92.28 -70.00
CA GLU A 623 -6.27 -92.97 -69.12
C GLU A 623 -6.57 -94.48 -69.01
N ILE A 624 -7.85 -94.84 -68.86
CA ILE A 624 -8.29 -96.25 -68.79
C ILE A 624 -8.13 -96.96 -70.15
N ARG A 625 -8.28 -96.24 -71.27
CA ARG A 625 -8.17 -96.81 -72.63
C ARG A 625 -6.77 -97.35 -72.95
N ASN A 626 -5.72 -96.86 -72.29
CA ASN A 626 -4.35 -97.36 -72.46
C ASN A 626 -3.66 -97.63 -71.11
N LYS A 627 -4.25 -98.59 -70.37
CA LYS A 627 -3.88 -98.97 -69.00
C LYS A 627 -2.38 -99.20 -68.79
N ASN A 628 -1.67 -99.75 -69.79
CA ASN A 628 -0.23 -100.02 -69.71
C ASN A 628 0.64 -98.75 -69.79
N SER A 629 0.25 -97.75 -70.59
CA SER A 629 0.97 -96.48 -70.68
C SER A 629 0.71 -95.61 -69.46
N TYR A 630 -0.53 -95.60 -68.95
CA TYR A 630 -0.89 -94.87 -67.74
C TYR A 630 -0.14 -95.38 -66.51
N MET A 631 -0.07 -96.70 -66.31
CA MET A 631 0.65 -97.30 -65.19
C MET A 631 2.16 -96.98 -65.23
N LYS A 632 2.76 -96.90 -66.43
CA LYS A 632 4.15 -96.44 -66.61
C LYS A 632 4.32 -94.97 -66.25
N LEU A 633 3.41 -94.09 -66.67
CA LEU A 633 3.44 -92.66 -66.35
C LEU A 633 3.27 -92.39 -64.86
N CYS A 634 2.33 -93.06 -64.18
CA CYS A 634 2.19 -92.94 -62.72
C CYS A 634 3.42 -93.46 -61.97
N LEU A 635 3.99 -94.60 -62.41
CA LEU A 635 5.26 -95.09 -61.84
C LEU A 635 6.38 -94.07 -62.03
N GLN A 636 6.46 -93.42 -63.20
CA GLN A 636 7.48 -92.42 -63.51
C GLN A 636 7.29 -91.15 -62.66
N GLN A 637 6.06 -90.63 -62.52
CA GLN A 637 5.74 -89.50 -61.64
C GLN A 637 6.01 -89.77 -60.16
N ILE A 638 5.77 -91.00 -59.68
CA ILE A 638 6.11 -91.41 -58.31
C ILE A 638 7.64 -91.50 -58.13
N THR A 639 8.38 -91.83 -59.19
CA THR A 639 9.84 -91.85 -59.17
C THR A 639 10.43 -90.44 -59.19
N ASP A 640 9.80 -89.49 -59.89
CA ASP A 640 10.22 -88.08 -59.96
C ASP A 640 9.81 -87.25 -58.71
N GLN A 641 8.91 -87.77 -57.85
CA GLN A 641 8.52 -87.16 -56.57
C GLN A 641 9.27 -87.72 -55.35
N LYS A 642 10.25 -88.61 -55.55
CA LYS A 642 11.26 -88.99 -54.55
C LYS A 642 12.57 -88.27 -54.85
#